data_AF-A0A0S8DW99-F1
#
_entry.id   AF-A0A0S8DW99-F1
#
_cell.length_a   1.000
_cell.length_b   1.000
_cell.length_c   1.000
_cell.angle_alpha   90.00
_cell.angle_beta   90.00
_cell.angle_gamma   90.00
#
_symmetry.space_group_name_H-M   'P 1'
#
loop_
_entity.id
_entity.type
_entity.pdbx_description
1 polymer ?
#
loop_
_entity_poly.entity_id
_entity_poly.type
_entity_poly.pdbx_seq_one_letter_code
_entity_poly.pdbx_strand_id
1 'polypeptide(L)'
;MKKITFIILAIVLFLLLGGVVFYKIKIAKLPIENILPEGAIAYLRISDIEKSVDEFKTTRLWRNIKSIDVEMLMEKSGLSQEEIEQYRNFNSKFFTSIAELFLNKYFGREVAVALYPTKIDAIGPDTALDVASDFILVTRLKPGAEFLEFISKLFNKFGQKVQIEYEKYKDREITIVKLNNKLDIAYVKVRDLLVIGFGKKAAYSCLDVFTKNRTSLSRDKDYISTMSKLPRAARSVAYGNSELFFSEIKQLLNKIFESQQVTAQQKAEILKPFDKLEGFKTAGFASIPGKISKDKTIWFFDKSKMDPFIAELYSLRPQKNTSINFVPKNIIGYQWSCFNPKSTWSYYKEALSEKPKGIQQGPSFADIIADFESEFGMSIEKDIIPALGNEIGGILSDINLGGPVPLPEVILFVKVNDKSVVENAMNTLTEKNNFPTQSEIYNDINIEYVTLPFGTTFQPAYCFLGDYFLISTGRKPLKESIDTLAGQSASLMANEDFKAINFGLTDKNNTVSFLKTDLLLHRIQGICEWGFEWVSLLSKQLKTSQERTELEAEYYKKEIQTKESELVSLKDGFRSIEKEIENLKSQELDTSFQQGELTRLEGKIEEKQDEINISKKNLEEREKRLMMINKSPMVKTDTSVVRLYLDKIVYPILEGLQTVKAAGSRTIFSENMLETQSFSKTEE
;
A
#
# COMPACT_ATOMS: atom_id res chain seq x y z
N MET A 1 -32.30 -71.81 10.75
CA MET A 1 -32.64 -70.43 10.35
C MET A 1 -31.55 -69.39 10.63
N LYS A 2 -30.90 -69.35 11.81
CA LYS A 2 -29.87 -68.33 12.15
C LYS A 2 -28.67 -68.17 11.16
N LYS A 3 -28.22 -69.25 10.51
CA LYS A 3 -27.10 -69.18 9.54
C LYS A 3 -27.47 -68.50 8.21
N ILE A 4 -28.71 -68.65 7.74
CA ILE A 4 -29.17 -68.06 6.47
C ILE A 4 -29.41 -66.55 6.65
N THR A 5 -29.94 -66.15 7.81
CA THR A 5 -30.13 -64.73 8.15
C THR A 5 -28.80 -63.97 8.24
N PHE A 6 -27.74 -64.60 8.76
CA PHE A 6 -26.40 -64.00 8.83
C PHE A 6 -25.75 -63.82 7.46
N ILE A 7 -25.93 -64.78 6.55
CA ILE A 7 -25.42 -64.70 5.16
C ILE A 7 -26.13 -63.60 4.38
N ILE A 8 -27.46 -63.48 4.51
CA ILE A 8 -28.23 -62.41 3.85
C ILE A 8 -27.82 -61.04 4.40
N LEU A 9 -27.63 -60.91 5.71
CA LEU A 9 -27.17 -59.66 6.32
C LEU A 9 -25.76 -59.27 5.84
N ALA A 10 -24.85 -60.24 5.73
CA ALA A 10 -23.50 -60.01 5.22
C ALA A 10 -23.49 -59.58 3.75
N ILE A 11 -24.35 -60.17 2.91
CA ILE A 11 -24.50 -59.79 1.49
C ILE A 11 -25.08 -58.38 1.36
N VAL A 12 -26.08 -58.02 2.16
CA VAL A 12 -26.64 -56.65 2.18
C VAL A 12 -25.61 -55.64 2.66
N LEU A 13 -24.82 -55.96 3.69
CA LEU A 13 -23.74 -55.10 4.17
C LEU A 13 -22.64 -54.94 3.11
N PHE A 14 -22.29 -56.01 2.39
CA PHE A 14 -21.30 -55.99 1.32
C PHE A 14 -21.78 -55.24 0.08
N LEU A 15 -23.07 -55.30 -0.25
CA LEU A 15 -23.70 -54.51 -1.32
C LEU A 15 -23.86 -53.03 -0.93
N LEU A 16 -24.11 -52.73 0.36
CA LEU A 16 -24.12 -51.34 0.86
C LEU A 16 -22.71 -50.76 0.91
N LEU A 17 -21.72 -51.51 1.40
CA LEU A 17 -20.31 -51.10 1.39
C LEU A 17 -19.78 -50.98 -0.04
N GLY A 18 -20.08 -51.97 -0.90
CA GLY A 18 -19.77 -51.97 -2.32
C GLY A 18 -20.47 -50.83 -3.06
N GLY A 19 -21.72 -50.53 -2.72
CA GLY A 19 -22.49 -49.40 -3.24
C GLY A 19 -21.95 -48.05 -2.80
N VAL A 20 -21.55 -47.90 -1.53
CA VAL A 20 -20.90 -46.68 -1.00
C VAL A 20 -19.51 -46.48 -1.59
N VAL A 21 -18.73 -47.55 -1.75
CA VAL A 21 -17.41 -47.52 -2.40
C VAL A 21 -17.58 -47.22 -3.89
N PHE A 22 -18.52 -47.84 -4.59
CA PHE A 22 -18.82 -47.59 -6.00
C PHE A 22 -19.37 -46.18 -6.23
N TYR A 23 -20.22 -45.67 -5.33
CA TYR A 23 -20.73 -44.29 -5.35
C TYR A 23 -19.62 -43.28 -5.09
N LYS A 24 -18.74 -43.52 -4.09
CA LYS A 24 -17.54 -42.70 -3.84
C LYS A 24 -16.53 -42.74 -4.98
N ILE A 25 -16.39 -43.87 -5.68
CA ILE A 25 -15.47 -44.03 -6.82
C ILE A 25 -16.04 -43.39 -8.09
N LYS A 26 -17.35 -43.54 -8.39
CA LYS A 26 -18.00 -42.90 -9.55
C LYS A 26 -18.21 -41.39 -9.38
N ILE A 27 -18.28 -40.90 -8.13
CA ILE A 27 -18.50 -39.48 -7.80
C ILE A 27 -17.22 -38.86 -7.19
N ALA A 28 -16.07 -39.53 -7.33
CA ALA A 28 -14.80 -38.91 -7.00
C ALA A 28 -14.62 -37.67 -7.90
N LYS A 29 -14.82 -36.49 -7.31
CA LYS A 29 -14.64 -35.19 -7.97
C LYS A 29 -13.26 -35.19 -8.60
N LEU A 30 -13.18 -34.87 -9.89
CA LEU A 30 -11.91 -34.78 -10.58
C LEU A 30 -11.14 -33.58 -9.99
N PRO A 31 -9.96 -33.76 -9.38
CA PRO A 31 -9.13 -32.64 -8.94
C PRO A 31 -8.74 -31.79 -10.14
N ILE A 32 -8.76 -30.46 -10.00
CA ILE A 32 -8.46 -29.54 -11.10
C ILE A 32 -7.01 -29.72 -11.58
N GLU A 33 -6.11 -29.99 -10.65
CA GLU A 33 -4.69 -30.23 -10.89
C GLU A 33 -4.42 -31.47 -11.76
N ASN A 34 -5.40 -32.37 -11.90
CA ASN A 34 -5.29 -33.57 -12.73
C ASN A 34 -5.63 -33.31 -14.21
N ILE A 35 -6.19 -32.14 -14.55
CA ILE A 35 -6.46 -31.76 -15.95
C ILE A 35 -5.60 -30.59 -16.42
N LEU A 36 -4.98 -29.87 -15.49
CA LEU A 36 -4.02 -28.83 -15.81
C LEU A 36 -2.66 -29.45 -16.19
N PRO A 37 -1.96 -28.93 -17.21
CA PRO A 37 -0.62 -29.42 -17.54
C PRO A 37 0.41 -29.07 -16.46
N GLU A 38 1.52 -29.82 -16.42
CA GLU A 38 2.69 -29.46 -15.61
C GLU A 38 3.38 -28.18 -16.11
N GLY A 39 4.27 -27.60 -15.28
CA GLY A 39 5.05 -26.41 -15.65
C GLY A 39 4.29 -25.09 -15.55
N ALA A 40 3.33 -24.98 -14.64
CA ALA A 40 2.66 -23.71 -14.36
C ALA A 40 3.63 -22.72 -13.71
N ILE A 41 3.66 -21.48 -14.19
CA ILE A 41 4.37 -20.36 -13.54
C ILE A 41 3.61 -19.91 -12.30
N ALA A 42 2.28 -19.83 -12.41
CA ALA A 42 1.41 -19.48 -11.29
C ALA A 42 0.15 -20.32 -11.34
N TYR A 43 -0.36 -20.68 -10.17
CA TYR A 43 -1.60 -21.41 -9.99
C TYR A 43 -2.31 -20.86 -8.76
N LEU A 44 -3.59 -20.52 -8.89
CA LEU A 44 -4.45 -20.08 -7.80
C LEU A 44 -5.71 -20.92 -7.83
N ARG A 45 -6.10 -21.51 -6.70
CA ARG A 45 -7.37 -22.22 -6.53
C ARG A 45 -8.12 -21.69 -5.34
N ILE A 46 -9.39 -21.38 -5.55
CA ILE A 46 -10.32 -20.94 -4.51
C ILE A 46 -11.52 -21.90 -4.51
N SER A 47 -11.81 -22.44 -3.34
CA SER A 47 -12.92 -23.36 -3.08
C SER A 47 -13.99 -22.67 -2.24
N ASP A 48 -15.23 -23.14 -2.35
CA ASP A 48 -16.39 -22.62 -1.63
C ASP A 48 -16.56 -21.10 -1.77
N ILE A 49 -16.43 -20.59 -3.01
CA ILE A 49 -16.54 -19.17 -3.33
C ILE A 49 -17.91 -18.62 -2.95
N GLU A 50 -18.99 -19.35 -3.25
CA GLU A 50 -20.37 -18.97 -2.90
C GLU A 50 -20.49 -18.72 -1.39
N LYS A 51 -20.03 -19.68 -0.59
CA LYS A 51 -20.00 -19.55 0.87
C LYS A 51 -19.14 -18.37 1.33
N SER A 52 -17.97 -18.17 0.73
CA SER A 52 -17.06 -17.09 1.11
C SER A 52 -17.62 -15.71 0.76
N VAL A 53 -18.32 -15.60 -0.38
CA VAL A 53 -19.05 -14.40 -0.78
C VAL A 53 -20.22 -14.15 0.16
N ASP A 54 -20.98 -15.18 0.53
CA ASP A 54 -22.09 -15.06 1.47
C ASP A 54 -21.61 -14.64 2.86
N GLU A 55 -20.54 -15.27 3.39
CA GLU A 55 -19.87 -14.87 4.62
C GLU A 55 -19.39 -13.40 4.53
N PHE A 56 -18.77 -13.00 3.43
CA PHE A 56 -18.34 -11.62 3.22
C PHE A 56 -19.52 -10.63 3.19
N LYS A 57 -20.62 -11.00 2.52
CA LYS A 57 -21.84 -10.19 2.45
C LYS A 57 -22.47 -9.94 3.83
N THR A 58 -22.23 -10.82 4.80
CA THR A 58 -22.70 -10.63 6.19
C THR A 58 -21.82 -9.70 7.02
N THR A 59 -20.60 -9.39 6.57
CA THR A 59 -19.67 -8.54 7.32
C THR A 59 -20.18 -7.09 7.46
N ARG A 60 -19.73 -6.40 8.52
CA ARG A 60 -19.97 -4.95 8.65
C ARG A 60 -19.33 -4.17 7.49
N LEU A 61 -18.14 -4.57 7.04
CA LEU A 61 -17.47 -3.95 5.90
C LEU A 61 -18.31 -3.96 4.64
N TRP A 62 -18.87 -5.10 4.24
CA TRP A 62 -19.72 -5.16 3.05
C TRP A 62 -20.97 -4.31 3.20
N ARG A 63 -21.63 -4.35 4.37
CA ARG A 63 -22.81 -3.51 4.64
C ARG A 63 -22.48 -2.03 4.52
N ASN A 64 -21.34 -1.61 5.05
CA ASN A 64 -20.87 -0.23 4.99
C ASN A 64 -20.52 0.19 3.55
N ILE A 65 -19.78 -0.63 2.80
CA ILE A 65 -19.47 -0.37 1.38
C ILE A 65 -20.74 -0.26 0.55
N LYS A 66 -21.71 -1.17 0.75
CA LYS A 66 -22.99 -1.16 0.02
C LYS A 66 -23.83 0.08 0.37
N SER A 67 -23.64 0.67 1.55
CA SER A 67 -24.35 1.89 1.96
C SER A 67 -23.80 3.18 1.34
N ILE A 68 -22.65 3.11 0.65
CA ILE A 68 -22.04 4.27 0.00
C ILE A 68 -22.87 4.67 -1.22
N ASP A 69 -23.47 5.85 -1.14
CA ASP A 69 -24.17 6.47 -2.26
C ASP A 69 -23.17 7.17 -3.19
N VAL A 70 -22.57 6.37 -4.09
CA VAL A 70 -21.57 6.85 -5.07
C VAL A 70 -22.17 7.92 -5.98
N GLU A 71 -23.45 7.81 -6.32
CA GLU A 71 -24.13 8.75 -7.20
C GLU A 71 -24.23 10.14 -6.56
N MET A 72 -24.72 10.21 -5.32
CA MET A 72 -24.75 11.45 -4.54
C MET A 72 -23.34 12.06 -4.38
N LEU A 73 -22.32 11.23 -4.19
CA LEU A 73 -20.93 11.70 -4.11
C LEU A 73 -20.45 12.30 -5.43
N MET A 74 -20.76 11.67 -6.57
CA MET A 74 -20.42 12.22 -7.89
C MET A 74 -21.11 13.56 -8.12
N GLU A 75 -22.40 13.67 -7.77
CA GLU A 75 -23.16 14.92 -7.87
C GLU A 75 -22.56 16.04 -7.01
N LYS A 76 -22.23 15.75 -5.74
CA LYS A 76 -21.67 16.75 -4.82
C LYS A 76 -20.23 17.15 -5.16
N SER A 77 -19.50 16.30 -5.88
CA SER A 77 -18.17 16.60 -6.38
C SER A 77 -18.16 17.38 -7.70
N GLY A 78 -19.35 17.70 -8.25
CA GLY A 78 -19.47 18.49 -9.48
C GLY A 78 -19.17 17.71 -10.75
N LEU A 79 -19.29 16.37 -10.74
CA LEU A 79 -19.22 15.58 -11.97
C LEU A 79 -20.43 15.86 -12.86
N SER A 80 -20.24 15.66 -14.17
CA SER A 80 -21.29 15.88 -15.16
C SER A 80 -22.38 14.79 -15.08
N GLN A 81 -23.60 15.14 -15.54
CA GLN A 81 -24.70 14.18 -15.62
C GLN A 81 -24.38 13.01 -16.56
N GLU A 82 -23.58 13.23 -17.60
CA GLU A 82 -23.14 12.17 -18.51
C GLU A 82 -22.26 11.14 -17.78
N GLU A 83 -21.29 11.57 -16.98
CA GLU A 83 -20.44 10.68 -16.18
C GLU A 83 -21.27 9.87 -15.16
N ILE A 84 -22.24 10.53 -14.52
CA ILE A 84 -23.15 9.88 -13.56
C ILE A 84 -24.02 8.83 -14.28
N GLU A 85 -24.56 9.14 -15.46
CA GLU A 85 -25.34 8.20 -16.26
C GLU A 85 -24.49 7.03 -16.76
N GLN A 86 -23.24 7.26 -17.17
CA GLN A 86 -22.30 6.20 -17.52
C GLN A 86 -22.07 5.26 -16.32
N TYR A 87 -21.88 5.80 -15.12
CA TYR A 87 -21.78 5.00 -13.90
C TYR A 87 -23.07 4.23 -13.60
N ARG A 88 -24.25 4.86 -13.65
CA ARG A 88 -25.55 4.17 -13.45
C ARG A 88 -25.73 3.02 -14.44
N ASN A 89 -25.39 3.25 -15.71
CA ASN A 89 -25.45 2.25 -16.77
C ASN A 89 -24.48 1.09 -16.53
N PHE A 90 -23.25 1.38 -16.08
CA PHE A 90 -22.27 0.36 -15.72
C PHE A 90 -22.72 -0.44 -14.49
N ASN A 91 -23.07 0.24 -13.40
CA ASN A 91 -23.42 -0.36 -12.12
C ASN A 91 -24.66 -1.27 -12.24
N SER A 92 -25.72 -0.79 -12.89
CA SER A 92 -26.95 -1.57 -13.12
C SER A 92 -26.70 -2.80 -13.97
N LYS A 93 -25.89 -2.71 -15.04
CA LYS A 93 -25.60 -3.85 -15.91
C LYS A 93 -24.70 -4.89 -15.23
N PHE A 94 -23.67 -4.46 -14.51
CA PHE A 94 -22.62 -5.34 -14.00
C PHE A 94 -22.99 -6.00 -12.66
N PHE A 95 -23.36 -5.21 -11.64
CA PHE A 95 -23.48 -5.70 -10.28
C PHE A 95 -24.80 -6.43 -9.99
N THR A 96 -25.91 -6.05 -10.61
CA THR A 96 -27.24 -6.60 -10.24
C THR A 96 -27.59 -7.92 -10.92
N SER A 97 -27.04 -8.19 -12.10
CA SER A 97 -27.51 -9.32 -12.93
C SER A 97 -26.41 -10.29 -13.36
N ILE A 98 -25.21 -9.79 -13.63
CA ILE A 98 -24.12 -10.61 -14.18
C ILE A 98 -23.33 -11.23 -13.02
N ALA A 99 -22.95 -10.43 -12.02
CA ALA A 99 -22.15 -10.90 -10.89
C ALA A 99 -22.83 -12.03 -10.10
N GLU A 100 -24.10 -11.90 -9.74
CA GLU A 100 -24.82 -12.94 -8.99
C GLU A 100 -24.98 -14.23 -9.79
N LEU A 101 -25.30 -14.13 -11.08
CA LEU A 101 -25.50 -15.28 -11.95
C LEU A 101 -24.16 -16.00 -12.21
N PHE A 102 -23.09 -15.24 -12.38
CA PHE A 102 -21.73 -15.74 -12.57
C PHE A 102 -21.20 -16.47 -11.33
N LEU A 103 -21.28 -15.83 -10.17
CA LEU A 103 -20.84 -16.41 -8.90
C LEU A 103 -21.67 -17.64 -8.56
N ASN A 104 -23.00 -17.57 -8.63
CA ASN A 104 -23.84 -18.66 -8.15
C ASN A 104 -23.86 -19.88 -9.06
N LYS A 105 -23.81 -19.71 -10.40
CA LYS A 105 -23.93 -20.85 -11.32
C LYS A 105 -22.58 -21.44 -11.76
N TYR A 106 -21.58 -20.60 -11.97
CA TYR A 106 -20.34 -21.04 -12.61
C TYR A 106 -19.16 -21.08 -11.64
N PHE A 107 -19.00 -20.07 -10.77
CA PHE A 107 -17.79 -19.93 -9.92
C PHE A 107 -18.00 -20.39 -8.47
N GLY A 108 -19.23 -20.72 -8.06
CA GLY A 108 -19.58 -20.82 -6.64
C GLY A 108 -18.91 -21.96 -5.87
N ARG A 109 -18.52 -23.05 -6.54
CA ARG A 109 -17.95 -24.23 -5.88
C ARG A 109 -16.44 -24.21 -5.82
N GLU A 110 -15.80 -24.08 -6.96
CA GLU A 110 -14.34 -24.20 -7.07
C GLU A 110 -13.90 -23.57 -8.38
N VAL A 111 -12.87 -22.73 -8.29
CA VAL A 111 -12.27 -22.04 -9.43
C VAL A 111 -10.77 -22.14 -9.28
N ALA A 112 -10.08 -22.40 -10.38
CA ALA A 112 -8.64 -22.24 -10.45
C ALA A 112 -8.23 -21.46 -11.69
N VAL A 113 -7.17 -20.69 -11.55
CA VAL A 113 -6.48 -20.00 -12.64
C VAL A 113 -5.05 -20.53 -12.67
N ALA A 114 -4.56 -20.89 -13.85
CA ALA A 114 -3.17 -21.27 -14.07
C ALA A 114 -2.57 -20.43 -15.19
N LEU A 115 -1.34 -19.98 -15.01
CA LEU A 115 -0.54 -19.26 -16.00
C LEU A 115 0.66 -20.11 -16.39
N TYR A 116 0.92 -20.22 -17.68
CA TYR A 116 2.04 -20.99 -18.25
C TYR A 116 3.04 -20.08 -18.97
N PRO A 117 4.28 -20.55 -19.21
CA PRO A 117 5.26 -19.81 -20.00
C PRO A 117 4.78 -19.56 -21.42
N THR A 118 4.92 -18.30 -21.87
CA THR A 118 4.54 -17.87 -23.22
C THR A 118 5.77 -17.70 -24.09
N LYS A 119 5.77 -18.32 -25.27
CA LYS A 119 6.76 -18.02 -26.31
C LYS A 119 6.41 -16.70 -26.97
N ILE A 120 7.05 -15.61 -26.54
CA ILE A 120 6.87 -14.29 -27.14
C ILE A 120 7.87 -14.15 -28.28
N ASP A 121 7.47 -14.43 -29.52
CA ASP A 121 8.40 -14.36 -30.66
C ASP A 121 8.75 -12.92 -31.07
N ALA A 122 7.80 -11.99 -30.96
CA ALA A 122 8.00 -10.57 -31.21
C ALA A 122 7.10 -9.71 -30.31
N ILE A 123 7.55 -8.49 -29.98
CA ILE A 123 6.76 -7.53 -29.21
C ILE A 123 5.92 -6.70 -30.19
N GLY A 124 4.62 -6.93 -30.20
CA GLY A 124 3.64 -6.18 -30.98
C GLY A 124 2.24 -6.13 -30.34
N PRO A 125 1.23 -5.57 -31.03
CA PRO A 125 -0.15 -5.46 -30.53
C PRO A 125 -0.77 -6.82 -30.13
N ASP A 126 -0.30 -7.91 -30.73
CA ASP A 126 -0.80 -9.25 -30.47
C ASP A 126 -0.11 -9.94 -29.26
N THR A 127 0.98 -9.38 -28.72
CA THR A 127 1.70 -9.93 -27.53
C THR A 127 0.78 -10.11 -26.32
N ALA A 128 -0.13 -9.15 -26.11
CA ALA A 128 -1.09 -9.23 -25.01
C ALA A 128 -2.05 -10.41 -25.18
N LEU A 129 -2.42 -10.73 -26.42
CA LEU A 129 -3.26 -11.88 -26.75
C LEU A 129 -2.48 -13.19 -26.60
N ASP A 130 -1.22 -13.21 -27.01
CA ASP A 130 -0.35 -14.39 -26.84
C ASP A 130 -0.18 -14.75 -25.36
N VAL A 131 0.11 -13.75 -24.52
CA VAL A 131 0.19 -13.92 -23.06
C VAL A 131 -1.16 -14.32 -22.48
N ALA A 132 -2.26 -13.71 -22.93
CA ALA A 132 -3.61 -14.09 -22.51
C ALA A 132 -3.95 -15.55 -22.86
N SER A 133 -3.45 -16.07 -23.98
CA SER A 133 -3.69 -17.45 -24.43
C SER A 133 -3.09 -18.53 -23.52
N ASP A 134 -2.13 -18.15 -22.68
CA ASP A 134 -1.49 -19.02 -21.68
C ASP A 134 -2.17 -19.01 -20.31
N PHE A 135 -3.25 -18.24 -20.15
CA PHE A 135 -4.13 -18.35 -19.00
C PHE A 135 -5.15 -19.46 -19.21
N ILE A 136 -5.21 -20.37 -18.24
CA ILE A 136 -6.21 -21.43 -18.16
C ILE A 136 -7.09 -21.16 -16.94
N LEU A 137 -8.36 -20.91 -17.18
CA LEU A 137 -9.39 -20.82 -16.15
C LEU A 137 -10.15 -22.14 -16.09
N VAL A 138 -10.21 -22.75 -14.91
CA VAL A 138 -10.97 -23.97 -14.66
C VAL A 138 -11.99 -23.70 -13.58
N THR A 139 -13.24 -24.11 -13.80
CA THR A 139 -14.26 -24.01 -12.76
C THR A 139 -15.13 -25.26 -12.69
N ARG A 140 -15.68 -25.54 -11.51
CA ARG A 140 -16.55 -26.70 -11.28
C ARG A 140 -18.01 -26.31 -11.40
N LEU A 141 -18.68 -26.86 -12.42
CA LEU A 141 -20.07 -26.52 -12.74
C LEU A 141 -21.07 -27.12 -11.75
N LYS A 142 -22.16 -26.38 -11.46
CA LYS A 142 -23.36 -26.97 -10.88
C LYS A 142 -24.07 -27.88 -11.92
N PRO A 143 -24.72 -28.98 -11.50
CA PRO A 143 -25.52 -29.80 -12.42
C PRO A 143 -26.55 -28.95 -13.18
N GLY A 144 -26.66 -29.16 -14.50
CA GLY A 144 -27.61 -28.41 -15.35
C GLY A 144 -27.16 -26.98 -15.75
N ALA A 145 -25.93 -26.55 -15.42
CA ALA A 145 -25.43 -25.27 -15.90
C ALA A 145 -25.06 -25.32 -17.39
N GLU A 146 -25.71 -24.48 -18.20
CA GLU A 146 -25.40 -24.28 -19.62
C GLU A 146 -24.55 -23.02 -19.80
N PHE A 147 -23.23 -23.19 -19.99
CA PHE A 147 -22.30 -22.05 -20.09
C PHE A 147 -22.52 -21.20 -21.36
N LEU A 148 -22.96 -21.83 -22.45
CA LEU A 148 -23.23 -21.15 -23.71
C LEU A 148 -24.29 -20.06 -23.56
N GLU A 149 -25.42 -20.38 -22.93
CA GLU A 149 -26.47 -19.40 -22.67
C GLU A 149 -25.96 -18.20 -21.89
N PHE A 150 -25.07 -18.43 -20.92
CA PHE A 150 -24.49 -17.36 -20.11
C PHE A 150 -23.64 -16.44 -20.96
N ILE A 151 -22.71 -16.98 -21.75
CA ILE A 151 -21.85 -16.19 -22.64
C ILE A 151 -22.69 -15.39 -23.62
N SER A 152 -23.69 -16.01 -24.26
CA SER A 152 -24.60 -15.30 -25.16
C SER A 152 -25.35 -14.17 -24.45
N LYS A 153 -25.90 -14.42 -23.24
CA LYS A 153 -26.59 -13.38 -22.44
C LYS A 153 -25.62 -12.25 -22.03
N LEU A 154 -24.38 -12.58 -21.68
CA LEU A 154 -23.37 -11.62 -21.26
C LEU A 154 -23.02 -10.65 -22.41
N PHE A 155 -22.59 -11.17 -23.55
CA PHE A 155 -22.14 -10.34 -24.67
C PHE A 155 -23.28 -9.59 -25.36
N ASN A 156 -24.48 -10.18 -25.42
CA ASN A 156 -25.67 -9.49 -25.93
C ASN A 156 -25.99 -8.24 -25.10
N LYS A 157 -25.76 -8.25 -23.78
CA LYS A 157 -25.95 -7.05 -22.92
C LYS A 157 -24.97 -5.91 -23.23
N PHE A 158 -23.82 -6.22 -23.83
CA PHE A 158 -22.83 -5.24 -24.30
C PHE A 158 -22.99 -4.89 -25.78
N GLY A 159 -24.09 -5.33 -26.44
CA GLY A 159 -24.32 -5.06 -27.86
C GLY A 159 -23.36 -5.79 -28.80
N GLN A 160 -22.60 -6.76 -28.31
CA GLN A 160 -21.66 -7.53 -29.11
C GLN A 160 -22.34 -8.80 -29.65
N LYS A 161 -22.36 -8.96 -30.97
CA LYS A 161 -22.80 -10.20 -31.61
C LYS A 161 -21.69 -11.24 -31.47
N VAL A 162 -21.99 -12.37 -30.83
CA VAL A 162 -21.05 -13.49 -30.71
C VAL A 162 -21.31 -14.51 -31.81
N GLN A 163 -20.25 -14.94 -32.50
CA GLN A 163 -20.31 -16.09 -33.39
C GLN A 163 -19.79 -17.32 -32.64
N ILE A 164 -20.56 -18.40 -32.66
CA ILE A 164 -20.23 -19.65 -31.97
C ILE A 164 -19.84 -20.68 -33.01
N GLU A 165 -18.69 -21.31 -32.81
CA GLU A 165 -18.18 -22.42 -33.61
C GLU A 165 -17.95 -23.63 -32.73
N TYR A 166 -18.06 -24.82 -33.30
CA TYR A 166 -17.79 -26.08 -32.64
C TYR A 166 -16.66 -26.78 -33.37
N GLU A 167 -15.67 -27.22 -32.61
CA GLU A 167 -14.56 -27.99 -33.14
C GLU A 167 -14.42 -29.29 -32.35
N LYS A 168 -14.32 -30.40 -33.07
CA LYS A 168 -14.05 -31.69 -32.45
C LYS A 168 -12.54 -31.89 -32.31
N TYR A 169 -12.07 -32.03 -31.08
CA TYR A 169 -10.69 -32.39 -30.79
C TYR A 169 -10.67 -33.69 -29.99
N LYS A 170 -10.10 -34.74 -30.61
CA LYS A 170 -10.23 -36.13 -30.14
C LYS A 170 -11.72 -36.51 -30.03
N ASP A 171 -12.17 -36.97 -28.87
CA ASP A 171 -13.57 -37.36 -28.61
C ASP A 171 -14.37 -36.32 -27.83
N ARG A 172 -13.96 -35.05 -27.90
CA ARG A 172 -14.60 -33.94 -27.19
C ARG A 172 -14.89 -32.80 -28.15
N GLU A 173 -16.05 -32.19 -27.96
CA GLU A 173 -16.42 -30.96 -28.64
C GLU A 173 -15.92 -29.76 -27.82
N ILE A 174 -15.24 -28.84 -28.50
CA ILE A 174 -14.76 -27.58 -27.97
C ILE A 174 -15.64 -26.50 -28.58
N THR A 175 -16.18 -25.63 -27.73
CA THR A 175 -16.95 -24.48 -28.20
C THR A 175 -16.04 -23.27 -28.27
N ILE A 176 -16.03 -22.60 -29.42
CA ILE A 176 -15.22 -21.42 -29.71
C ILE A 176 -16.17 -20.24 -29.89
N VAL A 177 -16.00 -19.20 -29.09
CA VAL A 177 -16.80 -17.98 -29.13
C VAL A 177 -15.94 -16.88 -29.72
N LYS A 178 -16.23 -16.49 -30.97
CA LYS A 178 -15.55 -15.40 -31.66
C LYS A 178 -16.19 -14.08 -31.22
N LEU A 179 -15.39 -13.24 -30.56
CA LEU A 179 -15.80 -11.91 -30.11
C LEU A 179 -15.53 -10.85 -31.17
N ASN A 180 -14.39 -10.97 -31.85
CA ASN A 180 -14.01 -10.18 -33.01
C ASN A 180 -12.97 -10.95 -33.85
N ASN A 181 -12.40 -10.33 -34.88
CA ASN A 181 -11.45 -10.98 -35.79
C ASN A 181 -10.13 -11.42 -35.15
N LYS A 182 -9.81 -10.96 -33.94
CA LYS A 182 -8.54 -11.23 -33.24
C LYS A 182 -8.69 -11.97 -31.92
N LEU A 183 -9.89 -11.99 -31.34
CA LEU A 183 -10.13 -12.53 -30.00
C LEU A 183 -11.22 -13.60 -30.04
N ASP A 184 -10.81 -14.82 -29.73
CA ASP A 184 -11.69 -15.95 -29.48
C ASP A 184 -11.55 -16.47 -28.04
N ILE A 185 -12.65 -16.95 -27.48
CA ILE A 185 -12.66 -17.66 -26.20
C ILE A 185 -13.05 -19.10 -26.51
N ALA A 186 -12.20 -20.06 -26.18
CA ALA A 186 -12.55 -21.47 -26.29
C ALA A 186 -12.84 -22.05 -24.90
N TYR A 187 -13.82 -22.95 -24.85
CA TYR A 187 -14.08 -23.72 -23.64
C TYR A 187 -14.43 -25.17 -23.93
N VAL A 188 -14.16 -26.05 -22.95
CA VAL A 188 -14.48 -27.47 -23.02
C VAL A 188 -14.88 -28.02 -21.66
N LYS A 189 -15.87 -28.92 -21.66
CA LYS A 189 -16.31 -29.64 -20.46
C LYS A 189 -15.55 -30.95 -20.30
N VAL A 190 -14.85 -31.09 -19.18
CA VAL A 190 -14.12 -32.30 -18.78
C VAL A 190 -14.73 -32.85 -17.49
N ARG A 191 -15.61 -33.85 -17.64
CA ARG A 191 -16.47 -34.36 -16.55
C ARG A 191 -17.32 -33.24 -15.93
N ASP A 192 -17.02 -32.85 -14.70
CA ASP A 192 -17.70 -31.79 -13.94
C ASP A 192 -16.94 -30.46 -13.93
N LEU A 193 -15.81 -30.39 -14.64
CA LEU A 193 -15.01 -29.18 -14.82
C LEU A 193 -15.30 -28.53 -16.17
N LEU A 194 -15.28 -27.20 -16.18
CA LEU A 194 -15.29 -26.35 -17.37
C LEU A 194 -13.92 -25.69 -17.48
N VAL A 195 -13.23 -25.92 -18.58
CA VAL A 195 -11.96 -25.27 -18.92
C VAL A 195 -12.26 -24.13 -19.88
N ILE A 196 -11.74 -22.94 -19.62
CA ILE A 196 -11.92 -21.72 -20.41
C ILE A 196 -10.53 -21.12 -20.65
N GLY A 197 -10.28 -20.64 -21.87
CA GLY A 197 -9.08 -19.85 -22.17
C GLY A 197 -9.28 -18.96 -23.39
N PHE A 198 -8.31 -18.07 -23.59
CA PHE A 198 -8.23 -17.28 -24.83
C PHE A 198 -7.63 -18.15 -25.93
N GLY A 199 -8.34 -18.27 -27.05
CA GLY A 199 -8.05 -19.25 -28.07
C GLY A 199 -8.17 -20.71 -27.60
N LYS A 200 -7.73 -21.63 -28.48
CA LYS A 200 -7.94 -23.08 -28.32
C LYS A 200 -6.90 -23.76 -27.43
N LYS A 201 -5.77 -23.09 -27.17
CA LYS A 201 -4.57 -23.64 -26.52
C LYS A 201 -4.85 -24.24 -25.15
N ALA A 202 -5.62 -23.53 -24.33
CA ALA A 202 -6.02 -23.97 -22.98
C ALA A 202 -6.85 -25.27 -23.02
N ALA A 203 -7.87 -25.31 -23.88
CA ALA A 203 -8.74 -26.47 -24.06
C ALA A 203 -7.96 -27.70 -24.55
N TYR A 204 -7.07 -27.52 -25.53
CA TYR A 204 -6.28 -28.62 -26.12
C TYR A 204 -5.33 -29.19 -25.08
N SER A 205 -4.57 -28.31 -24.41
CA SER A 205 -3.60 -28.71 -23.39
C SER A 205 -4.26 -29.48 -22.24
N CYS A 206 -5.44 -29.05 -21.78
CA CYS A 206 -6.14 -29.76 -20.71
C CYS A 206 -6.71 -31.11 -21.16
N LEU A 207 -7.18 -31.21 -22.41
CA LEU A 207 -7.63 -32.48 -22.99
C LEU A 207 -6.46 -33.45 -23.20
N ASP A 208 -5.28 -32.97 -23.58
CA ASP A 208 -4.05 -33.77 -23.67
C ASP A 208 -3.68 -34.38 -22.33
N VAL A 209 -3.75 -33.60 -21.25
CA VAL A 209 -3.52 -34.09 -19.89
C VAL A 209 -4.59 -35.12 -19.50
N PHE A 210 -5.86 -34.80 -19.72
CA PHE A 210 -6.98 -35.70 -19.38
C PHE A 210 -6.92 -37.05 -20.11
N THR A 211 -6.44 -37.05 -21.35
CA THR A 211 -6.24 -38.25 -22.18
C THR A 211 -4.89 -38.93 -21.96
N LYS A 212 -4.07 -38.44 -21.00
CA LYS A 212 -2.74 -38.95 -20.63
C LYS A 212 -1.67 -38.80 -21.72
N ASN A 213 -1.87 -37.88 -22.66
CA ASN A 213 -0.86 -37.51 -23.67
C ASN A 213 0.13 -36.46 -23.14
N ARG A 214 -0.18 -35.81 -22.02
CA ARG A 214 0.68 -34.85 -21.32
C ARG A 214 0.61 -35.07 -19.81
N THR A 215 1.70 -34.76 -19.10
CA THR A 215 1.75 -34.85 -17.64
C THR A 215 0.92 -33.73 -17.00
N SER A 216 0.21 -34.07 -15.92
CA SER A 216 -0.62 -33.13 -15.16
C SER A 216 0.17 -32.35 -14.10
N LEU A 217 -0.30 -31.16 -13.72
CA LEU A 217 0.22 -30.38 -12.60
C LEU A 217 0.28 -31.18 -11.29
N SER A 218 -0.67 -32.08 -11.05
CA SER A 218 -0.66 -32.98 -9.88
C SER A 218 0.56 -33.92 -9.79
N ARG A 219 1.36 -34.03 -10.86
CA ARG A 219 2.58 -34.83 -10.97
C ARG A 219 3.85 -33.98 -11.08
N ASP A 220 3.70 -32.65 -11.14
CA ASP A 220 4.80 -31.71 -11.17
C ASP A 220 5.52 -31.73 -9.82
N LYS A 221 6.84 -31.95 -9.82
CA LYS A 221 7.62 -32.18 -8.60
C LYS A 221 7.67 -30.94 -7.71
N ASP A 222 7.83 -29.77 -8.32
CA ASP A 222 7.96 -28.50 -7.62
C ASP A 222 6.61 -28.08 -7.03
N TYR A 223 5.53 -28.30 -7.80
CA TYR A 223 4.17 -28.15 -7.32
C TYR A 223 3.90 -29.08 -6.12
N ILE A 224 4.15 -30.38 -6.23
CA ILE A 224 3.92 -31.35 -5.15
C ILE A 224 4.71 -30.97 -3.90
N SER A 225 6.01 -30.68 -4.06
CA SER A 225 6.89 -30.30 -2.96
C SER A 225 6.32 -29.10 -2.21
N THR A 226 5.93 -28.06 -2.95
CA THR A 226 5.38 -26.81 -2.39
C THR A 226 4.03 -27.05 -1.71
N MET A 227 3.08 -27.65 -2.42
CA MET A 227 1.73 -27.89 -1.93
C MET A 227 1.69 -28.86 -0.75
N SER A 228 2.66 -29.77 -0.62
CA SER A 228 2.74 -30.70 0.52
C SER A 228 2.97 -30.01 1.87
N LYS A 229 3.52 -28.79 1.87
CA LYS A 229 3.76 -27.99 3.08
C LYS A 229 2.59 -27.09 3.46
N LEU A 230 1.58 -27.00 2.60
CA LEU A 230 0.38 -26.19 2.80
C LEU A 230 -0.73 -27.03 3.45
N PRO A 231 -1.59 -26.41 4.28
CA PRO A 231 -2.69 -27.13 4.92
C PRO A 231 -3.75 -27.57 3.91
N ARG A 232 -4.11 -28.86 3.95
CA ARG A 232 -5.13 -29.45 3.05
C ARG A 232 -6.53 -28.86 3.20
N ALA A 233 -6.84 -28.27 4.36
CA ALA A 233 -8.14 -27.66 4.65
C ALA A 233 -8.29 -26.22 4.12
N ALA A 234 -7.25 -25.67 3.47
CA ALA A 234 -7.30 -24.32 2.93
C ALA A 234 -8.37 -24.19 1.83
N ARG A 235 -9.16 -23.11 1.91
CA ARG A 235 -10.14 -22.76 0.88
C ARG A 235 -9.47 -22.08 -0.30
N SER A 236 -8.48 -21.24 -0.04
CA SER A 236 -7.66 -20.60 -1.07
C SER A 236 -6.26 -21.17 -1.00
N VAL A 237 -5.70 -21.58 -2.13
CA VAL A 237 -4.31 -22.00 -2.26
C VAL A 237 -3.69 -21.40 -3.50
N ALA A 238 -2.43 -20.99 -3.42
CA ALA A 238 -1.66 -20.57 -4.57
C ALA A 238 -0.29 -21.23 -4.60
N TYR A 239 0.23 -21.37 -5.81
CA TYR A 239 1.56 -21.85 -6.12
C TYR A 239 2.17 -20.90 -7.15
N GLY A 240 3.45 -20.59 -6.99
CA GLY A 240 4.24 -19.84 -7.96
C GLY A 240 5.59 -20.52 -8.17
N ASN A 241 6.03 -20.62 -9.42
CA ASN A 241 7.39 -20.99 -9.78
C ASN A 241 8.15 -19.70 -10.10
N SER A 242 8.86 -19.18 -9.10
CA SER A 242 9.61 -17.93 -9.19
C SER A 242 10.81 -18.05 -10.13
N GLU A 243 11.48 -19.21 -10.14
CA GLU A 243 12.62 -19.46 -11.05
C GLU A 243 12.19 -19.35 -12.51
N LEU A 244 11.07 -19.99 -12.88
CA LEU A 244 10.48 -19.86 -14.21
C LEU A 244 9.99 -18.42 -14.47
N PHE A 245 9.26 -17.81 -13.54
CA PHE A 245 8.74 -16.45 -13.70
C PHE A 245 9.85 -15.43 -14.02
N PHE A 246 10.92 -15.42 -13.22
CA PHE A 246 12.02 -14.48 -13.42
C PHE A 246 12.81 -14.79 -14.70
N SER A 247 12.96 -16.07 -15.06
CA SER A 247 13.56 -16.45 -16.34
C SER A 247 12.76 -15.91 -17.54
N GLU A 248 11.44 -16.06 -17.53
CA GLU A 248 10.56 -15.57 -18.60
C GLU A 248 10.58 -14.03 -18.69
N ILE A 249 10.57 -13.32 -17.56
CA ILE A 249 10.70 -11.86 -17.57
C ILE A 249 12.07 -11.42 -18.08
N LYS A 250 13.18 -12.06 -17.66
CA LYS A 250 14.52 -11.75 -18.19
C LYS A 250 14.57 -11.96 -19.70
N GLN A 251 13.97 -13.03 -20.22
CA GLN A 251 13.87 -13.28 -21.66
C GLN A 251 13.06 -12.21 -22.38
N LEU A 252 11.91 -11.80 -21.85
CA LEU A 252 11.09 -10.73 -22.42
C LEU A 252 11.85 -9.39 -22.43
N LEU A 253 12.48 -9.02 -21.33
CA LEU A 253 13.28 -7.79 -21.24
C LEU A 253 14.44 -7.80 -22.24
N ASN A 254 15.12 -8.93 -22.40
CA ASN A 254 16.19 -9.07 -23.41
C ASN A 254 15.67 -8.78 -24.83
N LYS A 255 14.49 -9.30 -25.19
CA LYS A 255 13.86 -9.01 -26.49
C LYS A 255 13.47 -7.53 -26.65
N ILE A 256 12.96 -6.90 -25.57
CA ILE A 256 12.67 -5.46 -25.56
C ILE A 256 13.95 -4.67 -25.83
N PHE A 257 15.05 -5.01 -25.15
CA PHE A 257 16.33 -4.31 -25.30
C PHE A 257 16.92 -4.45 -26.70
N GLU A 258 16.80 -5.64 -27.31
CA GLU A 258 17.20 -5.88 -28.70
C GLU A 258 16.41 -4.99 -29.67
N SER A 259 15.12 -4.75 -29.40
CA SER A 259 14.27 -3.89 -30.24
C SER A 259 14.47 -2.38 -30.05
N GLN A 260 14.91 -1.95 -28.87
CA GLN A 260 14.98 -0.53 -28.49
C GLN A 260 16.39 0.07 -28.46
N GLN A 261 17.41 -0.67 -28.93
CA GLN A 261 18.82 -0.22 -28.92
C GLN A 261 19.30 0.26 -27.53
N VAL A 262 18.86 -0.41 -26.47
CA VAL A 262 19.25 -0.08 -25.09
C VAL A 262 20.73 -0.36 -24.89
N THR A 263 21.47 0.59 -24.29
CA THR A 263 22.90 0.42 -24.03
C THR A 263 23.18 -0.73 -23.05
N ALA A 264 24.37 -1.32 -23.12
CA ALA A 264 24.77 -2.40 -22.21
C ALA A 264 24.68 -1.98 -20.72
N GLN A 265 25.02 -0.73 -20.41
CA GLN A 265 24.92 -0.18 -19.06
C GLN A 265 23.47 -0.09 -18.57
N GLN A 266 22.56 0.46 -19.38
CA GLN A 266 21.14 0.53 -19.04
C GLN A 266 20.54 -0.87 -18.88
N LYS A 267 20.91 -1.81 -19.75
CA LYS A 267 20.49 -3.21 -19.63
C LYS A 267 20.94 -3.83 -18.31
N ALA A 268 22.21 -3.64 -17.92
CA ALA A 268 22.74 -4.14 -16.66
C ALA A 268 22.01 -3.53 -15.45
N GLU A 269 21.74 -2.22 -15.47
CA GLU A 269 20.99 -1.55 -14.40
C GLU A 269 19.55 -2.06 -14.27
N ILE A 270 18.86 -2.31 -15.39
CA ILE A 270 17.48 -2.85 -15.37
C ILE A 270 17.45 -4.31 -14.92
N LEU A 271 18.47 -5.11 -15.26
CA LEU A 271 18.54 -6.53 -14.89
C LEU A 271 19.07 -6.77 -13.46
N LYS A 272 19.84 -5.84 -12.89
CA LYS A 272 20.43 -5.96 -11.54
C LYS A 272 19.44 -6.38 -10.45
N PRO A 273 18.20 -5.83 -10.36
CA PRO A 273 17.23 -6.30 -9.37
C PRO A 273 16.84 -7.78 -9.54
N PHE A 274 16.82 -8.30 -10.77
CA PHE A 274 16.48 -9.70 -11.03
C PHE A 274 17.64 -10.65 -10.72
N ASP A 275 18.88 -10.18 -10.71
CA ASP A 275 20.02 -10.98 -10.27
C ASP A 275 19.99 -11.18 -8.76
N LYS A 276 19.50 -10.18 -8.00
CA LYS A 276 19.24 -10.32 -6.55
C LYS A 276 18.11 -11.31 -6.22
N LEU A 277 17.31 -11.69 -7.20
CA LEU A 277 16.22 -12.66 -7.07
C LEU A 277 16.63 -14.07 -7.51
N GLU A 278 17.89 -14.25 -7.92
CA GLU A 278 18.43 -15.58 -8.22
C GLU A 278 18.42 -16.46 -6.95
N GLY A 279 18.17 -17.75 -7.14
CA GLY A 279 18.03 -18.72 -6.07
C GLY A 279 16.60 -18.91 -5.53
N PHE A 280 15.66 -17.98 -5.74
CA PHE A 280 14.26 -18.26 -5.41
C PHE A 280 13.67 -19.32 -6.37
N LYS A 281 13.09 -20.39 -5.82
CA LYS A 281 12.55 -21.51 -6.61
C LYS A 281 11.04 -21.42 -6.76
N THR A 282 10.32 -21.64 -5.66
CA THR A 282 8.87 -21.68 -5.65
C THR A 282 8.30 -20.96 -4.45
N ALA A 283 7.04 -20.54 -4.57
CA ALA A 283 6.26 -19.96 -3.50
C ALA A 283 4.93 -20.70 -3.36
N GLY A 284 4.44 -20.81 -2.14
CA GLY A 284 3.14 -21.36 -1.82
C GLY A 284 2.37 -20.44 -0.89
N PHE A 285 1.05 -20.34 -1.10
CA PHE A 285 0.14 -19.61 -0.22
C PHE A 285 -1.07 -20.48 0.10
N ALA A 286 -1.59 -20.39 1.31
CA ALA A 286 -2.82 -21.03 1.72
C ALA A 286 -3.58 -20.17 2.72
N SER A 287 -4.91 -20.10 2.57
CA SER A 287 -5.80 -19.38 3.50
C SER A 287 -6.93 -20.28 4.00
N ILE A 288 -7.12 -20.28 5.31
CA ILE A 288 -8.23 -20.93 6.02
C ILE A 288 -9.03 -19.83 6.71
N PRO A 289 -10.18 -19.42 6.14
CA PRO A 289 -11.03 -18.41 6.78
C PRO A 289 -11.77 -18.99 7.99
N GLY A 290 -12.09 -18.12 8.95
CA GLY A 290 -12.87 -18.44 10.14
C GLY A 290 -12.84 -17.30 11.15
N LYS A 291 -13.39 -17.54 12.36
CA LYS A 291 -13.30 -16.58 13.50
C LYS A 291 -11.85 -16.16 13.79
N ILE A 292 -10.94 -17.11 13.56
CA ILE A 292 -9.51 -16.85 13.41
C ILE A 292 -9.15 -17.32 12.02
N SER A 293 -8.94 -16.38 11.12
CA SER A 293 -8.41 -16.69 9.79
C SER A 293 -6.93 -17.00 9.90
N LYS A 294 -6.47 -17.99 9.15
CA LYS A 294 -5.08 -18.46 9.16
C LYS A 294 -4.54 -18.46 7.74
N ASP A 295 -3.49 -17.70 7.53
CA ASP A 295 -2.76 -17.66 6.27
C ASP A 295 -1.37 -18.26 6.46
N LYS A 296 -0.91 -18.99 5.45
CA LYS A 296 0.43 -19.56 5.43
C LYS A 296 1.08 -19.26 4.08
N THR A 297 2.24 -18.64 4.13
CA THR A 297 3.10 -18.40 2.98
C THR A 297 4.40 -19.18 3.16
N ILE A 298 4.87 -19.83 2.10
CA ILE A 298 6.17 -20.49 2.06
C ILE A 298 6.93 -20.05 0.82
N TRP A 299 8.24 -19.93 0.95
CA TRP A 299 9.16 -19.67 -0.16
C TRP A 299 10.28 -20.70 -0.09
N PHE A 300 10.49 -21.43 -1.18
CA PHE A 300 11.63 -22.32 -1.35
C PHE A 300 12.71 -21.65 -2.13
N PHE A 301 13.96 -21.98 -1.80
CA PHE A 301 15.10 -21.34 -2.43
C PHE A 301 16.40 -22.15 -2.38
N ASP A 302 17.37 -21.74 -3.18
CA ASP A 302 18.74 -22.22 -3.26
C ASP A 302 19.69 -21.13 -2.74
N LYS A 303 20.16 -21.27 -1.50
CA LYS A 303 21.08 -20.30 -0.90
C LYS A 303 22.39 -20.18 -1.69
N SER A 304 22.82 -21.22 -2.41
CA SER A 304 24.07 -21.20 -3.16
C SER A 304 24.03 -20.26 -4.38
N LYS A 305 22.82 -19.95 -4.86
CA LYS A 305 22.59 -19.05 -6.00
C LYS A 305 22.06 -17.67 -5.58
N MET A 306 21.83 -17.47 -4.28
CA MET A 306 21.33 -16.19 -3.78
C MET A 306 22.43 -15.15 -3.73
N ASP A 307 21.99 -13.89 -3.78
CA ASP A 307 22.79 -12.77 -3.31
C ASP A 307 23.34 -13.06 -1.88
N PRO A 308 24.64 -12.85 -1.62
CA PRO A 308 25.26 -13.21 -0.34
C PRO A 308 24.58 -12.62 0.89
N PHE A 309 24.08 -11.38 0.80
CA PHE A 309 23.38 -10.74 1.91
C PHE A 309 22.02 -11.44 2.18
N ILE A 310 21.27 -11.76 1.13
CA ILE A 310 20.00 -12.48 1.26
C ILE A 310 20.22 -13.91 1.80
N ALA A 311 21.26 -14.60 1.31
CA ALA A 311 21.66 -15.92 1.79
C ALA A 311 21.99 -15.90 3.29
N GLU A 312 22.71 -14.88 3.74
CA GLU A 312 23.05 -14.70 5.15
C GLU A 312 21.82 -14.37 6.01
N LEU A 313 20.95 -13.47 5.54
CA LEU A 313 19.70 -13.12 6.21
C LEU A 313 18.84 -14.37 6.48
N TYR A 314 18.68 -15.25 5.49
CA TYR A 314 17.94 -16.50 5.64
C TYR A 314 18.73 -17.63 6.32
N SER A 315 19.96 -17.37 6.75
CA SER A 315 20.77 -18.30 7.55
C SER A 315 20.67 -18.04 9.05
N LEU A 316 20.00 -16.95 9.44
CA LEU A 316 19.67 -16.68 10.84
C LEU A 316 18.76 -17.78 11.39
N ARG A 317 19.19 -18.39 12.50
CA ARG A 317 18.39 -19.41 13.19
C ARG A 317 17.23 -18.76 13.95
N PRO A 318 16.04 -19.39 14.00
CA PRO A 318 14.94 -18.92 14.84
C PRO A 318 15.36 -18.80 16.31
N GLN A 319 14.98 -17.71 16.98
CA GLN A 319 15.34 -17.42 18.36
C GLN A 319 14.12 -17.15 19.22
N LYS A 320 14.26 -17.32 20.54
CA LYS A 320 13.21 -16.98 21.49
C LYS A 320 13.14 -15.44 21.58
N ASN A 321 11.95 -14.90 21.37
CA ASN A 321 11.70 -13.49 21.53
C ASN A 321 11.61 -13.13 23.04
N THR A 322 12.66 -12.53 23.58
CA THR A 322 12.68 -12.06 24.98
C THR A 322 12.13 -10.66 25.16
N SER A 323 12.10 -9.85 24.10
CA SER A 323 11.62 -8.46 24.15
C SER A 323 10.13 -8.36 24.51
N ILE A 324 9.33 -9.38 24.20
CA ILE A 324 7.90 -9.43 24.53
C ILE A 324 7.60 -9.23 26.03
N ASN A 325 8.57 -9.47 26.91
CA ASN A 325 8.41 -9.33 28.36
C ASN A 325 8.34 -7.87 28.83
N PHE A 326 8.83 -6.90 28.05
CA PHE A 326 8.71 -5.48 28.36
C PHE A 326 7.68 -4.77 27.45
N VAL A 327 6.91 -5.52 26.66
CA VAL A 327 5.86 -4.93 25.81
C VAL A 327 4.57 -4.80 26.63
N PRO A 328 4.05 -3.58 26.84
CA PRO A 328 2.82 -3.40 27.62
C PRO A 328 1.62 -4.14 27.03
N LYS A 329 0.65 -4.51 27.88
CA LYS A 329 -0.57 -5.24 27.46
C LYS A 329 -1.38 -4.49 26.40
N ASN A 330 -1.48 -3.17 26.55
CA ASN A 330 -2.36 -2.32 25.75
C ASN A 330 -1.53 -1.50 24.77
N ILE A 331 -1.20 -2.10 23.64
CA ILE A 331 -0.45 -1.46 22.56
C ILE A 331 -1.25 -1.56 21.25
N ILE A 332 -0.98 -0.67 20.30
CA ILE A 332 -1.50 -0.76 18.94
C ILE A 332 -0.71 -1.80 18.15
N GLY A 333 0.62 -1.74 18.16
CA GLY A 333 1.46 -2.55 17.29
C GLY A 333 2.75 -2.99 17.96
N TYR A 334 3.20 -4.18 17.61
CA TYR A 334 4.48 -4.73 18.04
C TYR A 334 5.14 -5.48 16.90
N GLN A 335 6.43 -5.25 16.72
CA GLN A 335 7.26 -5.97 15.77
C GLN A 335 8.60 -6.32 16.42
N TRP A 336 9.07 -7.53 16.16
CA TRP A 336 10.39 -8.02 16.57
C TRP A 336 10.99 -8.85 15.45
N SER A 337 12.30 -8.73 15.23
CA SER A 337 13.05 -9.51 14.26
C SER A 337 14.46 -9.81 14.74
N CYS A 338 14.95 -11.00 14.39
CA CYS A 338 16.38 -11.29 14.36
C CYS A 338 17.01 -10.59 13.14
N PHE A 339 18.25 -10.13 13.28
CA PHE A 339 19.05 -9.59 12.17
C PHE A 339 20.56 -9.77 12.43
N ASN A 340 21.40 -9.56 11.42
CA ASN A 340 22.85 -9.45 11.57
C ASN A 340 23.26 -7.99 11.36
N PRO A 341 23.64 -7.24 12.42
CA PRO A 341 24.02 -5.83 12.31
C PRO A 341 25.08 -5.56 11.24
N LYS A 342 26.10 -6.42 11.14
CA LYS A 342 27.20 -6.25 10.18
C LYS A 342 26.71 -6.33 8.75
N SER A 343 26.01 -7.41 8.41
CA SER A 343 25.54 -7.65 7.05
C SER A 343 24.46 -6.66 6.63
N THR A 344 23.59 -6.29 7.57
CA THR A 344 22.59 -5.23 7.38
C THR A 344 23.26 -3.88 7.11
N TRP A 345 24.30 -3.52 7.88
CA TRP A 345 25.06 -2.30 7.63
C TRP A 345 25.75 -2.31 6.27
N SER A 346 26.42 -3.41 5.91
CA SER A 346 27.07 -3.55 4.59
C SER A 346 26.06 -3.39 3.44
N TYR A 347 24.87 -3.98 3.56
CA TYR A 347 23.81 -3.83 2.56
C TYR A 347 23.34 -2.37 2.43
N TYR A 348 23.06 -1.68 3.54
CA TYR A 348 22.63 -0.28 3.48
C TYR A 348 23.74 0.63 2.94
N LYS A 349 24.99 0.39 3.33
CA LYS A 349 26.16 1.11 2.82
C LYS A 349 26.27 0.97 1.30
N GLU A 350 26.11 -0.24 0.77
CA GLU A 350 26.10 -0.46 -0.68
C GLU A 350 24.90 0.23 -1.34
N ALA A 351 23.68 -0.04 -0.87
CA ALA A 351 22.44 0.45 -1.49
C ALA A 351 22.35 1.98 -1.51
N LEU A 352 22.85 2.66 -0.48
CA LEU A 352 22.81 4.12 -0.38
C LEU A 352 24.04 4.81 -0.97
N SER A 353 25.12 4.06 -1.26
CA SER A 353 26.27 4.59 -2.01
C SER A 353 25.95 4.88 -3.48
N GLU A 354 24.90 4.25 -4.02
CA GLU A 354 24.40 4.53 -5.36
C GLU A 354 23.66 5.88 -5.38
N LYS A 355 24.30 6.93 -5.91
CA LYS A 355 23.66 8.25 -6.06
C LYS A 355 22.43 8.14 -6.98
N PRO A 356 21.25 8.63 -6.57
CA PRO A 356 20.08 8.70 -7.44
C PRO A 356 20.40 9.54 -8.68
N LYS A 357 20.11 9.01 -9.87
CA LYS A 357 20.25 9.77 -11.12
C LYS A 357 19.36 11.02 -11.07
N GLY A 358 19.96 12.20 -11.23
CA GLY A 358 19.27 13.49 -11.24
C GLY A 358 19.44 14.33 -9.98
N ILE A 359 19.93 13.77 -8.87
CA ILE A 359 20.31 14.52 -7.67
C ILE A 359 21.83 14.60 -7.63
N GLN A 360 22.41 15.52 -8.41
CA GLN A 360 23.85 15.77 -8.39
C GLN A 360 24.28 16.70 -7.25
N GLN A 361 23.33 17.41 -6.63
CA GLN A 361 23.60 18.37 -5.56
C GLN A 361 23.21 17.77 -4.20
N GLY A 362 24.17 17.73 -3.29
CA GLY A 362 24.03 17.21 -1.92
C GLY A 362 25.18 16.27 -1.52
N PRO A 363 25.42 16.09 -0.21
CA PRO A 363 26.38 15.11 0.29
C PRO A 363 25.95 13.70 -0.13
N SER A 364 26.91 12.87 -0.54
CA SER A 364 26.66 11.44 -0.74
C SER A 364 26.39 10.75 0.60
N PHE A 365 25.82 9.55 0.58
CA PHE A 365 25.68 8.78 1.81
C PHE A 365 27.02 8.51 2.50
N ALA A 366 28.09 8.31 1.72
CA ALA A 366 29.44 8.16 2.25
C ALA A 366 29.93 9.46 2.92
N ASP A 367 29.59 10.62 2.36
CA ASP A 367 29.91 11.92 2.97
C ASP A 367 29.11 12.10 4.27
N ILE A 368 27.82 11.75 4.31
CA ILE A 368 26.99 11.79 5.53
C ILE A 368 27.56 10.87 6.61
N ILE A 369 28.01 9.65 6.25
CA ILE A 369 28.67 8.75 7.21
C ILE A 369 29.98 9.36 7.68
N ALA A 370 30.82 9.88 6.77
CA ALA A 370 32.10 10.45 7.14
C ALA A 370 31.93 11.69 8.04
N ASP A 371 30.96 12.54 7.74
CA ASP A 371 30.58 13.69 8.56
C ASP A 371 30.10 13.24 9.92
N PHE A 372 29.23 12.23 9.99
CA PHE A 372 28.81 11.62 11.26
C PHE A 372 30.00 11.05 12.04
N GLU A 373 30.85 10.21 11.43
CA GLU A 373 31.99 9.58 12.10
C GLU A 373 33.02 10.63 12.57
N SER A 374 33.23 11.69 11.79
CA SER A 374 34.08 12.83 12.14
C SER A 374 33.48 13.66 13.29
N GLU A 375 32.19 13.97 13.19
CA GLU A 375 31.47 14.76 14.18
C GLU A 375 31.35 14.02 15.50
N PHE A 376 31.12 12.69 15.51
CA PHE A 376 30.98 11.92 16.74
C PHE A 376 32.27 11.24 17.20
N GLY A 377 33.33 11.25 16.41
CA GLY A 377 34.62 10.64 16.77
C GLY A 377 34.57 9.13 16.96
N MET A 378 33.58 8.46 16.35
CA MET A 378 33.40 7.01 16.41
C MET A 378 33.08 6.50 15.00
N SER A 379 33.57 5.31 14.68
CA SER A 379 33.18 4.63 13.46
C SER A 379 31.89 3.83 13.68
N ILE A 380 30.90 4.03 12.80
CA ILE A 380 29.67 3.24 12.82
C ILE A 380 30.03 1.76 12.63
N GLU A 381 30.88 1.46 11.65
CA GLU A 381 31.21 0.09 11.27
C GLU A 381 32.10 -0.64 12.30
N LYS A 382 33.06 0.06 12.91
CA LYS A 382 34.03 -0.56 13.85
C LYS A 382 33.62 -0.50 15.30
N ASP A 383 32.88 0.52 15.71
CA ASP A 383 32.56 0.76 17.12
C ASP A 383 31.09 0.42 17.40
N ILE A 384 30.15 1.04 16.65
CA ILE A 384 28.71 0.90 16.95
C ILE A 384 28.16 -0.47 16.53
N ILE A 385 28.39 -0.90 15.29
CA ILE A 385 27.81 -2.15 14.76
C ILE A 385 28.21 -3.40 15.57
N PRO A 386 29.48 -3.57 16.02
CA PRO A 386 29.85 -4.70 16.87
C PRO A 386 29.24 -4.67 18.27
N ALA A 387 28.89 -3.48 18.79
CA ALA A 387 28.22 -3.32 20.06
C ALA A 387 26.74 -3.76 20.00
N LEU A 388 26.14 -3.85 18.81
CA LEU A 388 24.77 -4.28 18.64
C LEU A 388 24.62 -5.81 18.70
N GLY A 389 23.57 -6.22 19.40
CA GLY A 389 23.05 -7.59 19.37
C GLY A 389 22.24 -7.86 18.11
N ASN A 390 21.67 -9.05 18.06
CA ASN A 390 21.05 -9.60 16.85
C ASN A 390 19.52 -9.55 16.87
N GLU A 391 18.92 -8.71 17.72
CA GLU A 391 17.47 -8.51 17.82
C GLU A 391 17.14 -7.03 17.71
N ILE A 392 16.10 -6.71 16.95
CA ILE A 392 15.58 -5.35 16.76
C ILE A 392 14.05 -5.39 16.70
N GLY A 393 13.41 -4.30 17.06
CA GLY A 393 11.97 -4.19 16.92
C GLY A 393 11.42 -2.83 17.29
N GLY A 394 10.10 -2.78 17.41
CA GLY A 394 9.40 -1.59 17.83
C GLY A 394 8.03 -1.87 18.42
N ILE A 395 7.55 -0.90 19.18
CA ILE A 395 6.25 -0.88 19.84
C ILE A 395 5.58 0.42 19.42
N LEU A 396 4.35 0.35 18.93
CA LEU A 396 3.45 1.49 18.80
C LEU A 396 2.43 1.36 19.93
N SER A 397 2.61 2.11 21.01
CA SER A 397 1.74 2.05 22.19
C SER A 397 0.41 2.72 21.91
N ASP A 398 0.45 3.96 21.42
CA ASP A 398 -0.73 4.76 21.09
C ASP A 398 -0.42 5.83 20.02
N ILE A 399 -1.42 6.58 19.59
CA ILE A 399 -1.28 7.82 18.83
C ILE A 399 -1.99 8.93 19.62
N ASN A 400 -1.22 9.86 20.17
CA ASN A 400 -1.75 10.98 20.92
C ASN A 400 -2.34 12.03 19.97
N LEU A 401 -3.65 12.19 20.03
CA LEU A 401 -4.43 13.14 19.22
C LEU A 401 -4.72 14.46 19.95
N GLY A 402 -4.28 14.62 21.21
CA GLY A 402 -4.56 15.80 22.02
C GLY A 402 -3.66 17.01 21.73
N GLY A 403 -2.58 16.82 20.95
CA GLY A 403 -1.66 17.88 20.55
C GLY A 403 -2.07 18.59 19.25
N PRO A 404 -1.35 19.66 18.87
CA PRO A 404 -1.57 20.35 17.58
C PRO A 404 -1.25 19.48 16.36
N VAL A 405 -0.52 18.39 16.56
CA VAL A 405 -0.17 17.38 15.56
C VAL A 405 -0.31 16.00 16.24
N PRO A 406 -0.92 15.00 15.58
CA PRO A 406 -0.92 13.62 16.04
C PRO A 406 0.50 13.12 16.24
N LEU A 407 0.81 12.68 17.46
CA LEU A 407 2.13 12.18 17.82
C LEU A 407 2.05 10.70 18.17
N PRO A 408 2.73 9.82 17.41
CA PRO A 408 2.74 8.41 17.72
C PRO A 408 3.63 8.16 18.94
N GLU A 409 3.13 7.38 19.90
CA GLU A 409 3.87 6.90 21.06
C GLU A 409 4.62 5.63 20.63
N VAL A 410 5.84 5.81 20.11
CA VAL A 410 6.66 4.73 19.53
C VAL A 410 7.85 4.45 20.44
N ILE A 411 8.20 3.17 20.56
CA ILE A 411 9.49 2.71 21.06
C ILE A 411 10.16 1.95 19.92
N LEU A 412 11.42 2.27 19.63
CA LEU A 412 12.32 1.43 18.85
C LEU A 412 13.31 0.81 19.81
N PHE A 413 13.62 -0.47 19.64
CA PHE A 413 14.58 -1.15 20.48
C PHE A 413 15.54 -1.99 19.67
N VAL A 414 16.77 -2.08 20.16
CA VAL A 414 17.81 -2.96 19.64
C VAL A 414 18.51 -3.63 20.80
N LYS A 415 18.81 -4.91 20.66
CA LYS A 415 19.63 -5.62 21.65
C LYS A 415 21.06 -5.10 21.58
N VAL A 416 21.76 -5.04 22.71
CA VAL A 416 23.09 -4.48 22.83
C VAL A 416 23.98 -5.50 23.55
N ASN A 417 25.14 -5.79 22.95
CA ASN A 417 26.18 -6.63 23.53
C ASN A 417 27.17 -5.80 24.36
N ASP A 418 27.38 -4.53 24.00
CA ASP A 418 28.22 -3.59 24.74
C ASP A 418 27.47 -2.28 25.02
N LYS A 419 26.89 -2.20 26.22
CA LYS A 419 26.15 -1.03 26.69
C LYS A 419 27.02 0.23 26.69
N SER A 420 28.29 0.11 27.08
CA SER A 420 29.16 1.27 27.30
C SER A 420 29.44 2.02 25.99
N VAL A 421 29.58 1.30 24.87
CA VAL A 421 29.77 1.89 23.55
C VAL A 421 28.52 2.65 23.10
N VAL A 422 27.34 2.07 23.27
CA VAL A 422 26.07 2.72 22.88
C VAL A 422 25.79 3.93 23.77
N GLU A 423 26.07 3.84 25.06
CA GLU A 423 25.94 4.95 26.02
C GLU A 423 26.90 6.09 25.68
N ASN A 424 28.17 5.79 25.40
CA ASN A 424 29.15 6.77 24.93
C ASN A 424 28.70 7.46 23.62
N ALA A 425 28.09 6.70 22.70
CA ALA A 425 27.57 7.24 21.46
C ALA A 425 26.42 8.23 21.70
N MET A 426 25.49 7.89 22.59
CA MET A 426 24.38 8.78 22.95
C MET A 426 24.87 10.02 23.70
N ASN A 427 25.81 9.87 24.63
CA ASN A 427 26.39 11.01 25.35
C ASN A 427 27.08 11.98 24.40
N THR A 428 27.88 11.46 23.47
CA THR A 428 28.53 12.29 22.44
C THR A 428 27.50 12.99 21.56
N LEU A 429 26.41 12.29 21.19
CA LEU A 429 25.32 12.86 20.42
C LEU A 429 24.65 14.04 21.14
N THR A 430 24.38 13.90 22.43
CA THR A 430 23.72 14.92 23.23
C THR A 430 24.64 16.10 23.56
N GLU A 431 25.89 15.84 23.93
CA GLU A 431 26.85 16.87 24.34
C GLU A 431 27.26 17.76 23.17
N LYS A 432 27.62 17.18 22.02
CA LYS A 432 28.10 17.96 20.86
C LYS A 432 27.03 18.84 20.24
N ASN A 433 25.77 18.39 20.25
CA ASN A 433 24.65 19.15 19.70
C ASN A 433 24.05 20.17 20.68
N ASN A 434 24.60 20.29 21.89
CA ASN A 434 24.06 21.12 22.96
C ASN A 434 22.56 20.86 23.20
N PHE A 435 22.11 19.61 23.05
CA PHE A 435 20.72 19.29 23.37
C PHE A 435 20.53 19.42 24.88
N PRO A 436 19.49 20.15 25.35
CA PRO A 436 19.20 20.31 26.77
C PRO A 436 18.64 18.99 27.32
N THR A 437 19.53 18.02 27.47
CA THR A 437 19.23 16.66 27.92
C THR A 437 18.99 16.71 29.43
N GLN A 438 17.95 16.01 29.86
CA GLN A 438 17.56 15.85 31.24
C GLN A 438 17.47 14.36 31.53
N SER A 439 17.75 14.00 32.78
CA SER A 439 17.65 12.63 33.24
C SER A 439 16.62 12.51 34.35
N GLU A 440 15.93 11.37 34.40
CA GLU A 440 15.12 10.97 35.53
C GLU A 440 15.34 9.49 35.84
N ILE A 441 15.41 9.15 37.14
CA ILE A 441 15.45 7.75 37.57
C ILE A 441 14.01 7.30 37.81
N TYR A 442 13.60 6.24 37.12
CA TYR A 442 12.28 5.63 37.25
C TYR A 442 12.41 4.12 37.44
N ASN A 443 11.97 3.58 38.58
CA ASN A 443 12.12 2.16 38.95
C ASN A 443 13.58 1.66 38.75
N ASP A 444 14.55 2.40 39.29
CA ASP A 444 16.01 2.15 39.19
C ASP A 444 16.58 2.16 37.76
N ILE A 445 15.80 2.57 36.77
CA ILE A 445 16.24 2.77 35.38
C ILE A 445 16.37 4.25 35.09
N ASN A 446 17.54 4.65 34.61
CA ASN A 446 17.77 6.02 34.15
C ASN A 446 17.12 6.23 32.77
N ILE A 447 16.28 7.27 32.66
CA ILE A 447 15.67 7.72 31.41
C ILE A 447 16.27 9.07 31.08
N GLU A 448 16.95 9.13 29.94
CA GLU A 448 17.49 10.36 29.37
C GLU A 448 16.52 10.91 28.33
N TYR A 449 16.27 12.22 28.33
CA TYR A 449 15.31 12.83 27.41
C TYR A 449 15.65 14.27 27.06
N VAL A 450 15.20 14.70 25.87
CA VAL A 450 15.37 16.07 25.39
C VAL A 450 14.04 16.82 25.46
N THR A 451 14.05 17.99 26.08
CA THR A 451 12.89 18.90 26.06
C THR A 451 12.97 19.83 24.85
N LEU A 452 12.07 19.64 23.89
CA LEU A 452 11.98 20.44 22.69
C LEU A 452 10.93 21.57 22.83
N PRO A 453 10.96 22.63 22.00
CA PRO A 453 9.97 23.72 22.04
C PRO A 453 8.54 23.29 21.65
N PHE A 454 8.29 21.99 21.49
CA PHE A 454 6.98 21.40 21.20
C PHE A 454 6.22 20.99 22.48
N GLY A 455 6.68 21.43 23.65
CA GLY A 455 6.05 21.16 24.94
C GLY A 455 6.33 19.75 25.47
N THR A 456 5.54 19.31 26.46
CA THR A 456 5.71 18.00 27.11
C THR A 456 5.23 16.82 26.27
N THR A 457 4.60 17.08 25.13
CA THR A 457 3.99 16.04 24.28
C THR A 457 5.01 15.30 23.43
N PHE A 458 6.13 15.94 23.08
CA PHE A 458 7.22 15.32 22.31
C PHE A 458 8.54 15.55 23.06
N GLN A 459 8.97 14.49 23.75
CA GLN A 459 10.20 14.48 24.53
C GLN A 459 10.97 13.22 24.14
N PRO A 460 11.71 13.23 23.01
CA PRO A 460 12.52 12.09 22.61
C PRO A 460 13.36 11.63 23.79
N ALA A 461 13.24 10.35 24.10
CA ALA A 461 13.81 9.77 25.30
C ALA A 461 14.46 8.43 24.99
N TYR A 462 15.43 8.02 25.79
CA TYR A 462 16.02 6.70 25.70
C TYR A 462 16.33 6.12 27.08
N CYS A 463 16.41 4.80 27.16
CA CYS A 463 16.89 4.08 28.34
C CYS A 463 17.50 2.73 27.96
N PHE A 464 18.24 2.15 28.90
CA PHE A 464 18.68 0.76 28.81
C PHE A 464 17.82 -0.13 29.70
N LEU A 465 17.20 -1.15 29.11
CA LEU A 465 16.29 -2.07 29.80
C LEU A 465 16.78 -3.50 29.61
N GLY A 466 17.53 -4.01 30.58
CA GLY A 466 18.28 -5.27 30.44
C GLY A 466 19.32 -5.16 29.32
N ASP A 467 19.32 -6.13 28.41
CA ASP A 467 20.22 -6.17 27.24
C ASP A 467 19.71 -5.33 26.06
N TYR A 468 18.71 -4.45 26.25
CA TYR A 468 18.13 -3.66 25.17
C TYR A 468 18.34 -2.17 25.39
N PHE A 469 18.67 -1.49 24.30
CA PHE A 469 18.63 -0.04 24.19
C PHE A 469 17.30 0.35 23.55
N LEU A 470 16.52 1.19 24.24
CA LEU A 470 15.20 1.65 23.81
C LEU A 470 15.28 3.15 23.54
N ILE A 471 14.76 3.60 22.39
CA ILE A 471 14.51 5.01 22.06
C ILE A 471 13.01 5.18 21.86
N SER A 472 12.45 6.27 22.37
CA SER A 472 11.03 6.58 22.25
C SER A 472 10.77 8.04 21.89
N THR A 473 9.60 8.31 21.32
CA THR A 473 9.08 9.67 21.09
C THR A 473 8.72 10.41 22.38
N GLY A 474 8.66 9.70 23.52
CA GLY A 474 8.30 10.25 24.83
C GLY A 474 8.78 9.38 25.99
N ARG A 475 8.69 9.91 27.21
CA ARG A 475 9.06 9.17 28.44
C ARG A 475 8.00 8.16 28.86
N LYS A 476 6.72 8.46 28.62
CA LYS A 476 5.58 7.62 29.03
C LYS A 476 5.68 6.18 28.47
N PRO A 477 5.92 5.95 27.17
CA PRO A 477 6.05 4.59 26.65
C PRO A 477 7.21 3.81 27.30
N LEU A 478 8.35 4.47 27.57
CA LEU A 478 9.48 3.84 28.25
C LEU A 478 9.10 3.40 29.68
N LYS A 479 8.42 4.27 30.43
CA LYS A 479 7.94 3.95 31.79
C LYS A 479 6.98 2.76 31.78
N GLU A 480 6.05 2.69 30.82
CA GLU A 480 5.14 1.55 30.68
C GLU A 480 5.90 0.24 30.40
N SER A 481 6.95 0.28 29.58
CA SER A 481 7.82 -0.88 29.32
C SER A 481 8.62 -1.30 30.56
N ILE A 482 9.12 -0.35 31.34
CA ILE A 482 9.82 -0.60 32.61
C ILE A 482 8.87 -1.27 33.61
N ASP A 483 7.66 -0.72 33.78
CA ASP A 483 6.63 -1.26 34.68
C ASP A 483 6.22 -2.68 34.27
N THR A 484 6.15 -2.94 32.96
CA THR A 484 5.80 -4.26 32.43
C THR A 484 6.88 -5.28 32.79
N LEU A 485 8.15 -4.94 32.59
CA LEU A 485 9.27 -5.83 32.92
C LEU A 485 9.37 -6.09 34.43
N ALA A 486 9.11 -5.06 35.23
CA ALA A 486 9.08 -5.15 36.70
C ALA A 486 7.86 -5.92 37.24
N GLY A 487 6.92 -6.32 36.39
CA GLY A 487 5.68 -7.00 36.79
C GLY A 487 4.66 -6.09 37.49
N GLN A 488 4.86 -4.77 37.44
CA GLN A 488 3.94 -3.76 37.97
C GLN A 488 2.75 -3.53 37.01
N SER A 489 2.93 -3.82 35.72
CA SER A 489 1.86 -3.83 34.72
C SER A 489 1.87 -5.14 33.92
N ALA A 490 0.73 -5.47 33.31
CA ALA A 490 0.60 -6.68 32.52
C ALA A 490 1.29 -6.54 31.16
N SER A 491 1.94 -7.60 30.69
CA SER A 491 2.57 -7.63 29.36
C SER A 491 1.59 -7.97 28.23
N LEU A 492 2.05 -7.82 26.98
CA LEU A 492 1.32 -8.23 25.77
C LEU A 492 0.82 -9.68 25.85
N MET A 493 1.54 -10.57 26.53
CA MET A 493 1.13 -11.97 26.71
C MET A 493 -0.18 -12.11 27.52
N ALA A 494 -0.54 -11.10 28.31
CA ALA A 494 -1.80 -11.04 29.03
C ALA A 494 -2.95 -10.42 28.21
N ASN A 495 -2.70 -9.95 26.99
CA ASN A 495 -3.73 -9.40 26.11
C ASN A 495 -4.58 -10.54 25.49
N GLU A 496 -5.90 -10.45 25.60
CA GLU A 496 -6.81 -11.52 25.16
C GLU A 496 -6.82 -11.70 23.64
N ASP A 497 -6.65 -10.63 22.87
CA ASP A 497 -6.56 -10.72 21.42
C ASP A 497 -5.22 -11.31 20.98
N PHE A 498 -4.11 -10.97 21.65
CA PHE A 498 -2.82 -11.62 21.43
C PHE A 498 -2.89 -13.12 21.75
N LYS A 499 -3.45 -13.50 22.90
CA LYS A 499 -3.64 -14.91 23.29
C LYS A 499 -4.45 -15.67 22.26
N ALA A 500 -5.54 -15.08 21.76
CA ALA A 500 -6.41 -15.71 20.77
C ALA A 500 -5.68 -16.02 19.46
N ILE A 501 -4.66 -15.24 19.09
CA ILE A 501 -3.89 -15.43 17.85
C ILE A 501 -2.45 -15.94 18.07
N ASN A 502 -2.08 -16.28 19.29
CA ASN A 502 -0.75 -16.81 19.63
C ASN A 502 -0.62 -18.29 19.20
N PHE A 503 -0.63 -18.55 17.90
CA PHE A 503 -0.32 -19.86 17.31
C PHE A 503 1.19 -20.01 17.09
N GLY A 504 1.96 -19.81 18.17
CA GLY A 504 3.42 -19.87 18.16
C GLY A 504 4.12 -18.53 17.94
N LEU A 505 3.43 -17.40 18.19
CA LEU A 505 4.06 -16.07 18.19
C LEU A 505 5.10 -15.91 19.31
N THR A 506 5.03 -16.76 20.33
CA THR A 506 5.96 -16.81 21.48
C THR A 506 6.98 -17.96 21.38
N ASP A 507 6.92 -18.76 20.31
CA ASP A 507 7.91 -19.79 20.03
C ASP A 507 9.24 -19.18 19.54
N LYS A 508 10.18 -20.03 19.15
CA LYS A 508 11.38 -19.60 18.42
C LYS A 508 10.99 -19.16 17.00
N ASN A 509 11.26 -17.90 16.67
CA ASN A 509 10.92 -17.29 15.38
C ASN A 509 12.10 -16.44 14.88
N ASN A 510 12.08 -16.05 13.61
CA ASN A 510 12.97 -15.03 13.07
C ASN A 510 12.32 -13.65 13.08
N THR A 511 11.00 -13.59 12.93
CA THR A 511 10.23 -12.35 12.99
C THR A 511 8.88 -12.63 13.63
N VAL A 512 8.39 -11.70 14.45
CA VAL A 512 7.05 -11.70 15.03
C VAL A 512 6.45 -10.33 14.84
N SER A 513 5.19 -10.27 14.44
CA SER A 513 4.40 -9.04 14.44
C SER A 513 3.05 -9.25 15.09
N PHE A 514 2.54 -8.20 15.72
CA PHE A 514 1.20 -8.13 16.30
C PHE A 514 0.62 -6.74 16.04
N LEU A 515 -0.67 -6.69 15.71
CA LEU A 515 -1.40 -5.46 15.46
C LEU A 515 -2.81 -5.57 16.05
N LYS A 516 -3.16 -4.60 16.88
CA LYS A 516 -4.49 -4.32 17.39
C LYS A 516 -5.24 -3.47 16.36
N THR A 517 -5.72 -4.13 15.31
CA THR A 517 -6.25 -3.50 14.10
C THR A 517 -7.44 -2.56 14.38
N ASP A 518 -8.34 -2.95 15.28
CA ASP A 518 -9.48 -2.12 15.68
C ASP A 518 -9.06 -0.79 16.31
N LEU A 519 -8.09 -0.85 17.23
CA LEU A 519 -7.52 0.32 17.88
C LEU A 519 -6.74 1.20 16.89
N LEU A 520 -5.94 0.61 16.00
CA LEU A 520 -5.24 1.37 14.95
C LEU A 520 -6.23 2.13 14.07
N LEU A 521 -7.27 1.46 13.57
CA LEU A 521 -8.27 2.07 12.69
C LEU A 521 -9.03 3.21 13.39
N HIS A 522 -9.31 3.06 14.68
CA HIS A 522 -9.89 4.12 15.48
C HIS A 522 -8.94 5.34 15.61
N ARG A 523 -7.63 5.13 15.75
CA ARG A 523 -6.65 6.23 15.73
C ARG A 523 -6.49 6.85 14.34
N ILE A 524 -6.52 6.07 13.27
CA ILE A 524 -6.53 6.59 11.89
C ILE A 524 -7.74 7.49 11.67
N GLN A 525 -8.92 7.10 12.15
CA GLN A 525 -10.12 7.95 12.09
C GLN A 525 -9.88 9.29 12.80
N GLY A 526 -9.25 9.28 13.99
CA GLY A 526 -8.89 10.50 14.70
C GLY A 526 -7.84 11.36 13.97
N ILE A 527 -6.88 10.74 13.27
CA ILE A 527 -5.93 11.47 12.39
C ILE A 527 -6.66 12.12 11.22
N CYS A 528 -7.64 11.42 10.61
CA CYS A 528 -8.45 11.99 9.53
C CYS A 528 -9.25 13.20 10.02
N GLU A 529 -9.81 13.12 11.24
CA GLU A 529 -10.54 14.25 11.84
C GLU A 529 -9.62 15.44 12.10
N TRP A 530 -8.45 15.21 12.71
CA TRP A 530 -7.43 16.24 12.89
C TRP A 530 -7.00 16.87 11.54
N GLY A 531 -6.75 16.04 10.52
CA GLY A 531 -6.35 16.51 9.20
C GLY A 531 -7.43 17.36 8.54
N PHE A 532 -8.70 16.99 8.72
CA PHE A 532 -9.84 17.78 8.29
C PHE A 532 -9.92 19.13 9.00
N GLU A 533 -9.80 19.16 10.33
CA GLU A 533 -9.79 20.39 11.12
C GLU A 533 -8.65 21.33 10.69
N TRP A 534 -7.46 20.78 10.43
CA TRP A 534 -6.31 21.53 9.97
C TRP A 534 -6.53 22.11 8.55
N VAL A 535 -7.00 21.30 7.60
CA VAL A 535 -7.33 21.77 6.24
C VAL A 535 -8.42 22.84 6.29
N SER A 536 -9.43 22.66 7.15
CA SER A 536 -10.51 23.63 7.35
C SER A 536 -9.99 24.96 7.89
N LEU A 537 -9.13 24.91 8.91
CA LEU A 537 -8.50 26.09 9.49
C LEU A 537 -7.65 26.83 8.45
N LEU A 538 -6.80 26.12 7.70
CA LEU A 538 -5.97 26.71 6.66
C LEU A 538 -6.79 27.30 5.51
N SER A 539 -7.82 26.58 5.05
CA SER A 539 -8.72 27.08 4.00
C SER A 539 -9.40 28.37 4.45
N LYS A 540 -9.90 28.41 5.70
CA LYS A 540 -10.48 29.62 6.29
C LYS A 540 -9.47 30.77 6.39
N GLN A 541 -8.27 30.52 6.90
CA GLN A 541 -7.21 31.52 7.00
C GLN A 541 -6.79 32.07 5.63
N LEU A 542 -6.67 31.20 4.62
CA LEU A 542 -6.32 31.61 3.27
C LEU A 542 -7.45 32.40 2.60
N LYS A 543 -8.72 32.02 2.77
CA LYS A 543 -9.88 32.79 2.28
C LYS A 543 -9.95 34.17 2.92
N THR A 544 -9.81 34.27 4.25
CA THR A 544 -9.75 35.57 4.93
C THR A 544 -8.54 36.39 4.50
N SER A 545 -7.38 35.76 4.27
CA SER A 545 -6.21 36.45 3.72
C SER A 545 -6.44 36.91 2.27
N GLN A 546 -7.18 36.16 1.48
CA GLN A 546 -7.55 36.51 0.11
C GLN A 546 -8.47 37.74 0.12
N GLU A 547 -9.60 37.66 0.82
CA GLU A 547 -10.58 38.76 0.95
C GLU A 547 -9.91 40.05 1.45
N ARG A 548 -9.04 39.95 2.47
CA ARG A 548 -8.28 41.09 2.97
C ARG A 548 -7.36 41.68 1.90
N THR A 549 -6.64 40.83 1.17
CA THR A 549 -5.69 41.30 0.14
C THR A 549 -6.45 41.89 -1.07
N GLU A 550 -7.63 41.38 -1.39
CA GLU A 550 -8.54 41.94 -2.41
C GLU A 550 -9.03 43.33 -2.01
N LEU A 551 -9.51 43.50 -0.76
CA LEU A 551 -9.93 44.81 -0.24
C LEU A 551 -8.77 45.82 -0.22
N GLU A 552 -7.57 45.41 0.18
CA GLU A 552 -6.38 46.25 0.15
C GLU A 552 -6.00 46.64 -1.30
N ALA A 553 -6.09 45.71 -2.26
CA ALA A 553 -5.86 46.01 -3.68
C ALA A 553 -6.90 46.99 -4.24
N GLU A 554 -8.19 46.81 -3.90
CA GLU A 554 -9.24 47.76 -4.29
C GLU A 554 -9.05 49.14 -3.68
N TYR A 555 -8.62 49.21 -2.42
CA TYR A 555 -8.29 50.48 -1.76
C TYR A 555 -7.21 51.23 -2.54
N TYR A 556 -6.08 50.59 -2.87
CA TYR A 556 -5.01 51.24 -3.62
C TYR A 556 -5.45 51.63 -5.03
N LYS A 557 -6.31 50.85 -5.70
CA LYS A 557 -6.90 51.24 -6.99
C LYS A 557 -7.69 52.55 -6.88
N LYS A 558 -8.53 52.70 -5.85
CA LYS A 558 -9.30 53.93 -5.60
C LYS A 558 -8.41 55.11 -5.20
N GLU A 559 -7.38 54.86 -4.38
CA GLU A 559 -6.41 55.88 -3.96
C GLU A 559 -5.62 56.42 -5.17
N ILE A 560 -5.12 55.53 -6.04
CA ILE A 560 -4.44 55.90 -7.28
C ILE A 560 -5.35 56.77 -8.15
N GLN A 561 -6.60 56.34 -8.38
CA GLN A 561 -7.56 57.12 -9.18
C GLN A 561 -7.81 58.52 -8.60
N THR A 562 -7.95 58.61 -7.27
CA THR A 562 -8.17 59.90 -6.59
C THR A 562 -6.95 60.81 -6.76
N LYS A 563 -5.73 60.30 -6.49
CA LYS A 563 -4.49 61.06 -6.64
C LYS A 563 -4.20 61.44 -8.09
N GLU A 564 -4.53 60.58 -9.06
CA GLU A 564 -4.42 60.90 -10.49
C GLU A 564 -5.37 62.04 -10.87
N SER A 565 -6.59 62.07 -10.33
CA SER A 565 -7.51 63.20 -10.51
C SER A 565 -6.99 64.50 -9.90
N GLU A 566 -6.43 64.46 -8.68
CA GLU A 566 -5.79 65.61 -8.03
C GLU A 566 -4.59 66.12 -8.85
N LEU A 567 -3.75 65.21 -9.35
CA LEU A 567 -2.59 65.52 -10.18
C LEU A 567 -3.01 66.22 -11.48
N VAL A 568 -4.09 65.80 -12.12
CA VAL A 568 -4.65 66.48 -13.29
C VAL A 568 -5.05 67.91 -12.93
N SER A 569 -5.77 68.11 -11.83
CA SER A 569 -6.15 69.45 -11.37
C SER A 569 -4.94 70.34 -11.06
N LEU A 570 -3.87 69.79 -10.47
CA LEU A 570 -2.63 70.53 -10.21
C LEU A 570 -1.94 70.92 -11.52
N LYS A 571 -1.87 70.01 -12.50
CA LYS A 571 -1.29 70.28 -13.83
C LYS A 571 -2.08 71.32 -14.62
N ASP A 572 -3.40 71.32 -14.52
CA ASP A 572 -4.23 72.33 -15.16
C ASP A 572 -4.05 73.70 -14.50
N GLY A 573 -3.94 73.76 -13.16
CA GLY A 573 -3.57 74.97 -12.44
C GLY A 573 -2.20 75.51 -12.85
N PHE A 574 -1.19 74.63 -12.95
CA PHE A 574 0.15 74.97 -13.42
C PHE A 574 0.12 75.60 -14.82
N ARG A 575 -0.58 74.98 -15.78
CA ARG A 575 -0.76 75.52 -17.15
C ARG A 575 -1.48 76.87 -17.17
N SER A 576 -2.42 77.09 -16.25
CA SER A 576 -3.11 78.38 -16.15
C SER A 576 -2.16 79.49 -15.71
N ILE A 577 -1.30 79.22 -14.72
CA ILE A 577 -0.30 80.17 -14.24
C ILE A 577 0.78 80.41 -15.32
N GLU A 578 1.21 79.38 -16.05
CA GLU A 578 2.13 79.53 -17.19
C GLU A 578 1.60 80.53 -18.23
N LYS A 579 0.33 80.40 -18.61
CA LYS A 579 -0.33 81.33 -19.53
C LYS A 579 -0.42 82.74 -18.96
N GLU A 580 -0.66 82.88 -17.66
CA GLU A 580 -0.70 84.18 -16.99
C GLU A 580 0.68 84.86 -16.99
N ILE A 581 1.75 84.10 -16.70
CA ILE A 581 3.15 84.57 -16.80
C ILE A 581 3.47 85.03 -18.22
N GLU A 582 3.09 84.26 -19.24
CA GLU A 582 3.30 84.61 -20.64
C GLU A 582 2.60 85.93 -21.01
N ASN A 583 1.34 86.09 -20.57
CA ASN A 583 0.58 87.31 -20.76
C ASN A 583 1.21 88.52 -20.03
N LEU A 584 1.61 88.36 -18.76
CA LEU A 584 2.26 89.42 -17.99
C LEU A 584 3.62 89.83 -18.58
N LYS A 585 4.41 88.87 -19.07
CA LYS A 585 5.66 89.14 -19.81
C LYS A 585 5.41 89.94 -21.08
N SER A 586 4.33 89.64 -21.81
CA SER A 586 3.95 90.40 -23.02
C SER A 586 3.56 91.85 -22.72
N GLN A 587 3.23 92.16 -21.46
CA GLN A 587 2.87 93.49 -20.97
C GLN A 587 4.01 94.18 -20.18
N GLU A 588 5.23 93.61 -20.15
CA GLU A 588 6.38 94.11 -19.36
C GLU A 588 6.13 94.24 -17.85
N LEU A 589 5.19 93.45 -17.30
CA LEU A 589 4.86 93.45 -15.87
C LEU A 589 5.75 92.46 -15.08
N ASP A 590 5.92 92.71 -13.78
CA ASP A 590 6.65 91.80 -12.89
C ASP A 590 5.93 90.44 -12.78
N THR A 591 6.70 89.36 -12.93
CA THR A 591 6.22 87.97 -12.91
C THR A 591 6.77 87.17 -11.73
N SER A 592 7.57 87.78 -10.86
CA SER A 592 8.27 87.13 -9.75
C SER A 592 7.31 86.34 -8.84
N PHE A 593 6.12 86.88 -8.56
CA PHE A 593 5.10 86.23 -7.75
C PHE A 593 4.54 84.96 -8.41
N GLN A 594 4.10 85.04 -9.66
CA GLN A 594 3.57 83.89 -10.40
C GLN A 594 4.65 82.83 -10.63
N GLN A 595 5.90 83.23 -10.84
CA GLN A 595 7.04 82.33 -10.96
C GLN A 595 7.25 81.53 -9.66
N GLY A 596 7.09 82.17 -8.49
CA GLY A 596 7.13 81.51 -7.18
C GLY A 596 5.97 80.53 -6.95
N GLU A 597 4.74 80.88 -7.36
CA GLU A 597 3.59 79.97 -7.33
C GLU A 597 3.77 78.76 -8.26
N LEU A 598 4.39 78.97 -9.42
CA LEU A 598 4.68 77.91 -10.38
C LEU A 598 5.66 76.88 -9.81
N THR A 599 6.77 77.32 -9.21
CA THR A 599 7.72 76.43 -8.51
C THR A 599 7.04 75.65 -7.37
N ARG A 600 6.11 76.29 -6.65
CA ARG A 600 5.35 75.63 -5.59
C ARG A 600 4.40 74.56 -6.14
N LEU A 601 3.74 74.83 -7.26
CA LEU A 601 2.89 73.84 -7.94
C LEU A 601 3.71 72.69 -8.52
N GLU A 602 4.89 72.96 -9.06
CA GLU A 602 5.82 71.94 -9.57
C GLU A 602 6.20 70.95 -8.45
N GLY A 603 6.61 71.46 -7.28
CA GLY A 603 6.90 70.61 -6.13
C GLY A 603 5.70 69.75 -5.68
N LYS A 604 4.48 70.31 -5.70
CA LYS A 604 3.25 69.54 -5.39
C LYS A 604 2.93 68.48 -6.45
N ILE A 605 3.21 68.76 -7.72
CA ILE A 605 3.03 67.81 -8.83
C ILE A 605 4.00 66.65 -8.66
N GLU A 606 5.27 66.92 -8.36
CA GLU A 606 6.29 65.90 -8.10
C GLU A 606 5.94 65.03 -6.89
N GLU A 607 5.61 65.65 -5.75
CA GLU A 607 5.17 64.96 -4.53
C GLU A 607 3.97 64.03 -4.81
N LYS A 608 2.95 64.54 -5.52
CA LYS A 608 1.76 63.75 -5.87
C LYS A 608 2.09 62.60 -6.84
N GLN A 609 3.04 62.80 -7.76
CA GLN A 609 3.51 61.75 -8.68
C GLN A 609 4.23 60.63 -7.94
N ASP A 610 5.04 60.96 -6.93
CA ASP A 610 5.71 59.99 -6.07
C ASP A 610 4.71 59.21 -5.20
N GLU A 611 3.72 59.89 -4.62
CA GLU A 611 2.62 59.23 -3.89
C GLU A 611 1.88 58.20 -4.77
N ILE A 612 1.62 58.53 -6.05
CA ILE A 612 0.99 57.62 -7.01
C ILE A 612 1.91 56.42 -7.28
N ASN A 613 3.21 56.64 -7.48
CA ASN A 613 4.18 55.58 -7.75
C ASN A 613 4.29 54.59 -6.57
N ILE A 614 4.33 55.10 -5.34
CA ILE A 614 4.30 54.28 -4.12
C ILE A 614 3.01 53.44 -4.06
N SER A 615 1.86 54.07 -4.33
CA SER A 615 0.56 53.38 -4.31
C SER A 615 0.48 52.29 -5.39
N LYS A 616 1.03 52.52 -6.59
CA LYS A 616 1.13 51.53 -7.68
C LYS A 616 2.01 50.34 -7.30
N LYS A 617 3.15 50.57 -6.66
CA LYS A 617 4.03 49.50 -6.18
C LYS A 617 3.33 48.62 -5.14
N ASN A 618 2.65 49.25 -4.17
CA ASN A 618 1.87 48.54 -3.17
C ASN A 618 0.76 47.69 -3.81
N LEU A 619 0.05 48.23 -4.81
CA LEU A 619 -0.95 47.48 -5.56
C LEU A 619 -0.34 46.24 -6.24
N GLU A 620 0.79 46.39 -6.93
CA GLU A 620 1.48 45.28 -7.61
C GLU A 620 1.88 44.17 -6.63
N GLU A 621 2.37 44.52 -5.45
CA GLU A 621 2.71 43.55 -4.40
C GLU A 621 1.47 42.79 -3.90
N ARG A 622 0.32 43.46 -3.73
CA ARG A 622 -0.95 42.81 -3.34
C ARG A 622 -1.49 41.91 -4.44
N GLU A 623 -1.42 42.32 -5.69
CA GLU A 623 -1.83 41.50 -6.84
C GLU A 623 -0.95 40.25 -7.00
N LYS A 624 0.38 40.37 -6.80
CA LYS A 624 1.29 39.21 -6.75
C LYS A 624 0.92 38.25 -5.63
N ARG A 625 0.64 38.77 -4.43
CA ARG A 625 0.22 37.95 -3.29
C ARG A 625 -1.12 37.24 -3.55
N LEU A 626 -2.10 37.93 -4.15
CA LEU A 626 -3.37 37.31 -4.56
C LEU A 626 -3.14 36.20 -5.58
N MET A 627 -2.25 36.39 -6.55
CA MET A 627 -1.91 35.34 -7.52
C MET A 627 -1.33 34.10 -6.83
N MET A 628 -0.46 34.27 -5.81
CA MET A 628 0.07 33.16 -5.04
C MET A 628 -1.02 32.44 -4.22
N ILE A 629 -1.91 33.20 -3.56
CA ILE A 629 -3.03 32.66 -2.79
C ILE A 629 -3.98 31.88 -3.71
N ASN A 630 -4.38 32.45 -4.85
CA ASN A 630 -5.32 31.84 -5.80
C ASN A 630 -4.75 30.60 -6.52
N LYS A 631 -3.43 30.47 -6.58
CA LYS A 631 -2.75 29.25 -7.05
C LYS A 631 -2.73 28.15 -6.00
N SER A 632 -2.97 28.45 -4.72
CA SER A 632 -3.00 27.43 -3.67
C SER A 632 -4.22 26.53 -3.84
N PRO A 633 -4.05 25.20 -3.93
CA PRO A 633 -5.17 24.27 -4.02
C PRO A 633 -6.09 24.36 -2.79
N MET A 634 -5.56 24.72 -1.62
CA MET A 634 -6.30 24.81 -0.36
C MET A 634 -7.36 25.92 -0.34
N VAL A 635 -7.19 26.96 -1.16
CA VAL A 635 -8.20 28.02 -1.33
C VAL A 635 -9.42 27.49 -2.10
N LYS A 636 -9.17 26.63 -3.08
CA LYS A 636 -10.19 26.02 -3.95
C LYS A 636 -10.83 24.78 -3.33
N THR A 637 -10.24 24.21 -2.30
CA THR A 637 -10.79 23.05 -1.61
C THR A 637 -12.12 23.42 -0.95
N ASP A 638 -13.19 22.77 -1.41
CA ASP A 638 -14.47 22.78 -0.70
C ASP A 638 -14.39 21.80 0.48
N THR A 639 -14.25 22.35 1.69
CA THR A 639 -14.17 21.56 2.91
C THR A 639 -15.46 20.76 3.16
N SER A 640 -16.61 21.19 2.64
CA SER A 640 -17.84 20.42 2.73
C SER A 640 -17.80 19.12 1.92
N VAL A 641 -17.14 19.14 0.76
CA VAL A 641 -16.89 17.96 -0.05
C VAL A 641 -15.91 17.03 0.66
N VAL A 642 -14.80 17.55 1.20
CA VAL A 642 -13.85 16.73 1.98
C VAL A 642 -14.56 16.04 3.15
N ARG A 643 -15.38 16.78 3.90
CA ARG A 643 -16.17 16.22 5.01
C ARG A 643 -17.12 15.13 4.53
N LEU A 644 -17.79 15.36 3.40
CA LEU A 644 -18.69 14.37 2.80
C LEU A 644 -17.96 13.07 2.46
N TYR A 645 -16.76 13.13 1.86
CA TYR A 645 -15.97 11.92 1.57
C TYR A 645 -15.53 11.19 2.85
N LEU A 646 -15.12 11.93 3.89
CA LEU A 646 -14.77 11.34 5.17
C LEU A 646 -15.96 10.59 5.78
N ASP A 647 -17.11 11.25 5.89
CA ASP A 647 -18.31 10.70 6.53
C ASP A 647 -18.97 9.58 5.72
N LYS A 648 -18.91 9.63 4.40
CA LYS A 648 -19.65 8.71 3.52
C LYS A 648 -18.82 7.59 2.92
N ILE A 649 -17.49 7.70 2.90
CA ILE A 649 -16.60 6.67 2.35
C ILE A 649 -15.60 6.21 3.41
N VAL A 650 -14.78 7.14 3.90
CA VAL A 650 -13.61 6.77 4.72
C VAL A 650 -14.05 6.15 6.04
N TYR A 651 -14.90 6.84 6.82
CA TYR A 651 -15.34 6.35 8.13
C TYR A 651 -16.14 5.05 8.03
N PRO A 652 -17.11 4.89 7.11
CA PRO A 652 -17.78 3.60 6.91
C PRO A 652 -16.80 2.45 6.57
N ILE A 653 -15.78 2.69 5.73
CA ILE A 653 -14.78 1.66 5.43
C ILE A 653 -13.93 1.33 6.66
N LEU A 654 -13.43 2.34 7.38
CA LEU A 654 -12.64 2.14 8.61
C LEU A 654 -13.44 1.38 9.67
N GLU A 655 -14.69 1.79 9.93
CA GLU A 655 -15.61 1.09 10.83
C GLU A 655 -15.92 -0.35 10.38
N GLY A 656 -16.00 -0.56 9.07
CA GLY A 656 -16.18 -1.88 8.48
C GLY A 656 -14.98 -2.79 8.74
N LEU A 657 -13.77 -2.26 8.59
CA LEU A 657 -12.52 -2.98 8.82
C LEU A 657 -12.24 -3.26 10.29
N GLN A 658 -12.81 -2.49 11.23
CA GLN A 658 -12.71 -2.75 12.68
C GLN A 658 -13.30 -4.11 13.11
N THR A 659 -14.00 -4.82 12.22
CA THR A 659 -14.37 -6.22 12.48
C THR A 659 -13.15 -7.11 12.64
N VAL A 660 -11.99 -6.75 12.07
CA VAL A 660 -10.72 -7.41 12.39
C VAL A 660 -10.19 -6.79 13.68
N LYS A 661 -10.25 -7.53 14.79
CA LYS A 661 -9.83 -7.05 16.11
C LYS A 661 -8.32 -7.02 16.25
N ALA A 662 -7.67 -8.11 15.83
CA ALA A 662 -6.23 -8.21 15.88
C ALA A 662 -5.69 -9.08 14.75
N ALA A 663 -4.47 -8.77 14.34
CA ALA A 663 -3.68 -9.56 13.43
C ALA A 663 -2.30 -9.84 14.04
N GLY A 664 -1.70 -10.95 13.65
CA GLY A 664 -0.35 -11.29 14.07
C GLY A 664 0.30 -12.21 13.06
N SER A 665 1.61 -12.15 12.95
CA SER A 665 2.36 -13.04 12.08
C SER A 665 3.65 -13.49 12.71
N ARG A 666 4.13 -14.65 12.30
CA ARG A 666 5.46 -15.15 12.61
C ARG A 666 6.14 -15.67 11.36
N THR A 667 7.45 -15.50 11.30
CA THR A 667 8.29 -16.01 10.21
C THR A 667 9.43 -16.86 10.77
N ILE A 668 9.70 -17.97 10.11
CA ILE A 668 10.76 -18.93 10.44
C ILE A 668 11.61 -19.15 9.18
N PHE A 669 12.93 -19.04 9.33
CA PHE A 669 13.90 -19.39 8.30
C PHE A 669 14.46 -20.79 8.55
N SER A 670 14.63 -21.55 7.48
CA SER A 670 15.26 -22.86 7.48
C SER A 670 16.34 -22.93 6.39
N GLU A 671 16.95 -24.09 6.19
CA GLU A 671 18.07 -24.25 5.26
C GLU A 671 17.72 -23.86 3.82
N ASN A 672 16.53 -24.20 3.35
CA ASN A 672 16.10 -24.01 1.96
C ASN A 672 14.68 -23.46 1.83
N MET A 673 14.10 -22.97 2.93
CA MET A 673 12.72 -22.50 2.97
C MET A 673 12.52 -21.39 4.00
N LEU A 674 11.71 -20.40 3.65
CA LEU A 674 11.12 -19.43 4.56
C LEU A 674 9.63 -19.76 4.71
N GLU A 675 9.14 -19.76 5.94
CA GLU A 675 7.73 -19.96 6.26
C GLU A 675 7.20 -18.79 7.07
N THR A 676 6.10 -18.18 6.61
CA THR A 676 5.34 -17.16 7.34
C THR A 676 3.94 -17.67 7.61
N GLN A 677 3.50 -17.54 8.85
CA GLN A 677 2.11 -17.80 9.25
C GLN A 677 1.50 -16.51 9.79
N SER A 678 0.32 -16.16 9.28
CA SER A 678 -0.44 -14.99 9.71
C SER A 678 -1.80 -15.42 10.26
N PHE A 679 -2.27 -14.69 11.25
CA PHE A 679 -3.50 -14.96 11.98
C PHE A 679 -4.28 -13.67 12.12
N SER A 680 -5.58 -13.70 11.86
CA SER A 680 -6.45 -12.54 12.11
C SER A 680 -7.72 -12.97 12.84
N LYS A 681 -8.03 -12.27 13.93
CA LYS A 681 -9.23 -12.48 14.74
C LYS A 681 -10.32 -11.53 14.25
N THR A 682 -11.47 -12.07 13.90
CA THR A 682 -12.66 -11.26 13.55
C THR A 682 -13.68 -11.26 14.69
N GLU A 683 -14.40 -10.15 14.84
CA GLU A 683 -15.58 -10.03 15.70
C GLU A 683 -16.76 -10.83 15.12
N GLU A 684 -17.62 -11.35 15.98
CA GLU A 684 -18.85 -12.07 15.60
C GLU A 684 -19.98 -11.12 15.18
#